data_AF-A0A212RZW4-F1
#
_entry.id   AF-A0A212RZW4-F1
#
_cell.length_a   1.000
_cell.length_b   1.000
_cell.length_c   1.000
_cell.angle_alpha   90.00
_cell.angle_beta   90.00
_cell.angle_gamma   90.00
#
_symmetry.space_group_name_H-M   'P 1'
#
loop_
_entity.id
_entity.type
_entity.pdbx_description
1 polymer ?
#
loop_
_entity_poly.entity_id
_entity_poly.type
_entity_poly.pdbx_seq_one_letter_code
_entity_poly.pdbx_strand_id
1 'polypeptide(L)'
;MNASAGDLLGLPPEDRTWSPYTGFTRAHWEAAADGMLDAAWKWATPGGARLDLPGPPSHSGVRSDGLEGYARTFLAAGFRVAGAGGEDPNGLLERYADGLGAGTRTPGRDDTESWPLILDHHVQGQPMVESASVALGLRLTRPWLWDRLAPDVQDRAEQWLRGALRHVPAGNNWYLFPYTVAGFLESVGRGDAETVRARERASELLEHWYRGDGWYADGDGRAFDHYNGWALHLYPLLDAHLAGDEKESAHHGARLREHLESFSLMFGGDGAPLHFGRSLTYRFAASAGVGLGAVTGHTPLAPGVSRRVVSGSLRYFLERGAVGNDGLLNLGWHGPHAATLQSYSGPASPYWASKAFVVLLAPAEHPLWVSPEEAAPSEGPDRVLSVPAAGFLVQSTGADGVVRLHNHGSDHVRPDEGESAADEDPHYARLAYSTVTGPTSAENTADNHLSVTVGGARSARRRIRPLGSGHGDGWGWAASWHLPVFPAGPSTVPGLRVESVTVARGRHELRVHRVLGAPDGARAELTGWATAPGGPVRSLLRGLHGWEAPEEVRAPLGTAFARWATVPRLGAEVTGTAVLVALASLTADPEAALPAGASDEVVDGVVDGVEVAGDTVTVRWAEDGARTRIAFGRATRPVPMTVDHGVTVDHG
;
A
#
# COMPACT_ATOMS: atom_id res chain seq x y z
N MET A 1 1.66 30.30 -15.03
CA MET A 1 0.68 29.21 -14.88
C MET A 1 1.45 27.92 -15.07
N ASN A 2 1.45 27.01 -14.10
CA ASN A 2 2.01 25.68 -14.31
C ASN A 2 1.10 24.93 -15.29
N ALA A 3 1.67 24.24 -16.27
CA ALA A 3 0.90 23.38 -17.17
C ALA A 3 0.25 22.26 -16.35
N SER A 4 -0.97 21.86 -16.69
CA SER A 4 -1.62 20.73 -16.04
C SER A 4 -0.91 19.42 -16.43
N ALA A 5 -1.05 18.36 -15.64
CA ALA A 5 -0.56 17.05 -16.05
C ALA A 5 -1.17 16.59 -17.38
N GLY A 6 -2.43 16.98 -17.66
CA GLY A 6 -3.09 16.74 -18.94
C GLY A 6 -2.36 17.38 -20.11
N ASP A 7 -1.94 18.64 -19.96
CA ASP A 7 -1.18 19.35 -20.99
C ASP A 7 0.23 18.78 -21.19
N LEU A 8 0.90 18.42 -20.07
CA LEU A 8 2.27 17.90 -20.09
C LEU A 8 2.36 16.50 -20.70
N LEU A 9 1.35 15.65 -20.45
CA LEU A 9 1.31 14.28 -20.94
C LEU A 9 0.51 14.14 -22.25
N GLY A 10 -0.11 15.21 -22.74
CA GLY A 10 -0.94 15.16 -23.94
C GLY A 10 -2.18 14.28 -23.81
N LEU A 11 -2.84 14.29 -22.64
CA LEU A 11 -4.04 13.49 -22.41
C LEU A 11 -5.18 13.94 -23.36
N PRO A 12 -5.93 12.99 -23.96
CA PRO A 12 -7.08 13.33 -24.79
C PRO A 12 -8.23 13.91 -23.93
N PRO A 13 -9.28 14.48 -24.55
CA PRO A 13 -10.49 14.87 -23.83
C PRO A 13 -11.14 13.69 -23.11
N GLU A 14 -11.73 13.95 -21.95
CA GLU A 14 -12.46 12.95 -21.18
C GLU A 14 -13.66 12.38 -21.96
N ASP A 15 -13.85 11.05 -21.87
CA ASP A 15 -15.04 10.37 -22.38
C ASP A 15 -15.97 9.97 -21.22
N ARG A 16 -16.94 10.84 -20.94
CA ARG A 16 -17.96 10.59 -19.91
C ARG A 16 -19.12 9.72 -20.37
N THR A 17 -19.16 9.33 -21.64
CA THR A 17 -20.20 8.44 -22.16
C THR A 17 -19.91 7.01 -21.72
N TRP A 18 -18.68 6.56 -21.95
CA TRP A 18 -18.25 5.23 -21.54
C TRP A 18 -17.65 5.24 -20.14
N SER A 19 -16.88 6.27 -19.77
CA SER A 19 -16.26 6.38 -18.45
C SER A 19 -16.92 7.50 -17.61
N PRO A 20 -18.17 7.33 -17.15
CA PRO A 20 -18.90 8.38 -16.44
C PRO A 20 -18.19 8.89 -15.17
N TYR A 21 -17.39 8.05 -14.50
CA TYR A 21 -16.77 8.43 -13.23
C TYR A 21 -15.39 9.07 -13.40
N THR A 22 -14.55 8.53 -14.29
CA THR A 22 -13.17 9.01 -14.46
C THR A 22 -12.94 9.76 -15.76
N GLY A 23 -13.80 9.60 -16.77
CA GLY A 23 -13.55 10.10 -18.12
C GLY A 23 -12.37 9.43 -18.85
N PHE A 24 -11.64 8.52 -18.18
CA PHE A 24 -10.42 7.94 -18.71
C PHE A 24 -10.71 6.65 -19.48
N THR A 25 -10.03 6.52 -20.61
CA THR A 25 -10.14 5.40 -21.55
C THR A 25 -8.74 4.82 -21.81
N ARG A 26 -8.64 3.77 -22.63
CA ARG A 26 -7.34 3.22 -23.06
C ARG A 26 -6.41 4.30 -23.62
N ALA A 27 -6.94 5.25 -24.40
CA ALA A 27 -6.17 6.36 -24.96
C ALA A 27 -5.54 7.27 -23.90
N HIS A 28 -6.19 7.44 -22.74
CA HIS A 28 -5.61 8.20 -21.63
C HIS A 28 -4.43 7.46 -20.99
N TRP A 29 -4.54 6.13 -20.86
CA TRP A 29 -3.45 5.29 -20.36
C TRP A 29 -2.26 5.25 -21.33
N GLU A 30 -2.53 5.18 -22.64
CA GLU A 30 -1.50 5.28 -23.68
C GLU A 30 -0.79 6.63 -23.65
N ALA A 31 -1.54 7.74 -23.62
CA ALA A 31 -0.98 9.09 -23.53
C ALA A 31 -0.17 9.30 -22.23
N ALA A 32 -0.67 8.79 -21.09
CA ALA A 32 0.07 8.85 -19.83
C ALA A 32 1.39 8.08 -19.91
N ALA A 33 1.40 6.87 -20.49
CA ALA A 33 2.63 6.11 -20.70
C ALA A 33 3.59 6.86 -21.64
N ASP A 34 3.11 7.28 -22.81
CA ASP A 34 3.90 7.92 -23.86
C ASP A 34 4.51 9.24 -23.34
N GLY A 35 3.71 10.10 -22.69
CA GLY A 35 4.18 11.37 -22.12
C GLY A 35 5.21 11.19 -20.99
N MET A 36 5.01 10.22 -20.10
CA MET A 36 5.96 9.93 -19.01
C MET A 36 7.29 9.38 -19.54
N LEU A 37 7.24 8.57 -20.61
CA LEU A 37 8.43 8.04 -21.30
C LEU A 37 9.17 9.15 -22.03
N ASP A 38 8.47 9.99 -22.78
CA ASP A 38 9.06 11.13 -23.50
C ASP A 38 9.74 12.11 -22.54
N ALA A 39 9.17 12.35 -21.36
CA ALA A 39 9.79 13.16 -20.33
C ALA A 39 11.07 12.51 -19.79
N ALA A 40 11.04 11.22 -19.45
CA ALA A 40 12.18 10.50 -18.89
C ALA A 40 13.36 10.39 -19.88
N TRP A 41 13.08 10.14 -21.16
CA TRP A 41 14.11 9.97 -22.19
C TRP A 41 14.91 11.25 -22.49
N LYS A 42 14.45 12.43 -22.06
CA LYS A 42 15.24 13.69 -22.12
C LYS A 42 16.48 13.65 -21.22
N TRP A 43 16.53 12.71 -20.28
CA TRP A 43 17.60 12.54 -19.30
C TRP A 43 18.47 11.31 -19.58
N ALA A 44 18.38 10.76 -20.80
CA ALA A 44 19.19 9.63 -21.20
C ALA A 44 20.67 10.00 -21.31
N THR A 45 21.54 9.06 -20.94
CA THR A 45 22.98 9.12 -21.28
C THR A 45 23.17 9.06 -22.80
N PRO A 46 24.33 9.47 -23.34
CA PRO A 46 24.58 9.45 -24.80
C PRO A 46 24.29 8.13 -25.50
N GLY A 47 24.56 7.00 -24.84
CA GLY A 47 24.25 5.64 -25.33
C GLY A 47 22.90 5.09 -24.86
N GLY A 48 22.10 5.86 -24.13
CA GLY A 48 20.78 5.46 -23.64
C GLY A 48 20.79 4.42 -22.52
N ALA A 49 21.95 4.07 -21.96
CA ALA A 49 22.05 3.02 -20.96
C ALA A 49 21.44 3.40 -19.61
N ARG A 50 21.45 4.68 -19.25
CA ARG A 50 20.90 5.16 -17.98
C ARG A 50 20.00 6.36 -18.24
N LEU A 51 18.96 6.53 -17.42
CA LEU A 51 18.15 7.74 -17.40
C LEU A 51 18.43 8.47 -16.09
N ASP A 52 19.33 9.46 -16.13
CA ASP A 52 19.83 10.19 -14.96
C ASP A 52 18.84 11.32 -14.58
N LEU A 53 17.66 10.92 -14.08
CA LEU A 53 16.57 11.85 -13.70
C LEU A 53 17.01 12.82 -12.58
N PRO A 54 16.51 14.08 -12.57
CA PRO A 54 16.91 15.08 -11.59
C PRO A 54 16.30 14.79 -10.21
N GLY A 55 17.11 14.96 -9.15
CA GLY A 55 16.66 14.84 -7.77
C GLY A 55 17.76 14.39 -6.81
N PRO A 56 17.45 14.28 -5.50
CA PRO A 56 18.38 13.71 -4.53
C PRO A 56 18.64 12.23 -4.85
N PRO A 57 19.90 11.77 -4.85
CA PRO A 57 20.21 10.36 -5.09
C PRO A 57 19.73 9.48 -3.93
N SER A 58 19.43 8.21 -4.24
CA SER A 58 19.20 7.19 -3.22
C SER A 58 20.50 6.81 -2.51
N HIS A 59 20.41 6.00 -1.45
CA HIS A 59 21.60 5.42 -0.82
C HIS A 59 22.41 4.50 -1.78
N SER A 60 21.82 4.04 -2.89
CA SER A 60 22.49 3.20 -3.89
C SER A 60 23.31 4.01 -4.90
N GLY A 61 23.17 5.34 -4.87
CA GLY A 61 23.97 6.28 -5.63
C GLY A 61 23.52 6.47 -7.08
N VAL A 62 23.95 7.59 -7.66
CA VAL A 62 23.50 8.12 -8.97
C VAL A 62 23.52 7.10 -10.11
N ARG A 63 24.49 6.18 -10.10
CA ARG A 63 24.61 5.19 -11.18
C ARG A 63 23.57 4.08 -11.08
N SER A 64 23.25 3.64 -9.87
CA SER A 64 22.13 2.72 -9.65
C SER A 64 20.82 3.40 -9.96
N ASP A 65 20.67 4.67 -9.56
CA ASP A 65 19.46 5.47 -9.84
C ASP A 65 19.23 5.68 -11.35
N GLY A 66 20.31 5.84 -12.13
CA GLY A 66 20.23 5.92 -13.59
C GLY A 66 19.81 4.61 -14.25
N LEU A 67 20.31 3.46 -13.77
CA LEU A 67 19.83 2.13 -14.19
C LEU A 67 18.36 1.94 -13.81
N GLU A 68 17.99 2.38 -12.61
CA GLU A 68 16.61 2.37 -12.13
C GLU A 68 15.68 3.15 -13.08
N GLY A 69 16.10 4.33 -13.53
CA GLY A 69 15.40 5.12 -14.55
C GLY A 69 15.21 4.36 -15.85
N TYR A 70 16.26 3.73 -16.37
CA TYR A 70 16.17 2.88 -17.57
C TYR A 70 15.19 1.72 -17.36
N ALA A 71 15.37 0.93 -16.29
CA ALA A 71 14.66 -0.32 -16.09
C ALA A 71 13.16 -0.11 -15.81
N ARG A 72 12.81 0.84 -14.95
CA ARG A 72 11.42 1.11 -14.56
C ARG A 72 10.63 1.76 -15.69
N THR A 73 11.25 2.60 -16.51
CA THR A 73 10.60 3.15 -17.71
C THR A 73 10.50 2.09 -18.81
N PHE A 74 11.49 1.21 -18.96
CA PHE A 74 11.40 0.11 -19.94
C PHE A 74 10.21 -0.79 -19.66
N LEU A 75 9.81 -0.96 -18.41
CA LEU A 75 8.61 -1.70 -18.06
C LEU A 75 7.33 -1.06 -18.61
N ALA A 76 7.18 0.27 -18.50
CA ALA A 76 6.03 0.97 -19.10
C ALA A 76 6.04 0.86 -20.62
N ALA A 77 7.20 1.04 -21.26
CA ALA A 77 7.35 0.87 -22.70
C ALA A 77 7.01 -0.56 -23.14
N GLY A 78 7.44 -1.57 -22.37
CA GLY A 78 7.16 -2.97 -22.63
C GLY A 78 5.67 -3.29 -22.62
N PHE A 79 4.93 -2.82 -21.61
CA PHE A 79 3.47 -2.98 -21.57
C PHE A 79 2.78 -2.22 -22.71
N ARG A 80 3.21 -0.98 -22.98
CA ARG A 80 2.66 -0.11 -24.02
C ARG A 80 2.79 -0.68 -25.42
N VAL A 81 3.96 -1.24 -25.77
CA VAL A 81 4.23 -1.81 -27.08
C VAL A 81 3.62 -3.20 -27.23
N ALA A 82 3.72 -4.05 -26.20
CA ALA A 82 3.10 -5.38 -26.23
C ALA A 82 1.57 -5.28 -26.37
N GLY A 83 0.95 -4.36 -25.62
CA GLY A 83 -0.47 -4.05 -25.70
C GLY A 83 -0.94 -3.52 -27.06
N ALA A 84 -0.03 -2.93 -27.84
CA ALA A 84 -0.26 -2.44 -29.19
C ALA A 84 0.17 -3.45 -30.28
N GLY A 85 0.44 -4.70 -29.91
CA GLY A 85 0.82 -5.75 -30.88
C GLY A 85 2.17 -5.47 -31.57
N GLY A 86 3.05 -4.68 -30.95
CA GLY A 86 4.35 -4.32 -31.50
C GLY A 86 4.41 -2.98 -32.22
N GLU A 87 3.30 -2.25 -32.30
CA GLU A 87 3.33 -0.87 -32.78
C GLU A 87 4.13 0.01 -31.81
N ASP A 88 5.17 0.65 -32.33
CA ASP A 88 6.09 1.52 -31.60
C ASP A 88 6.24 2.87 -32.34
N PRO A 89 5.20 3.73 -32.30
CA PRO A 89 5.18 4.96 -33.08
C PRO A 89 6.27 5.97 -32.66
N ASN A 90 6.78 5.86 -31.43
CA ASN A 90 7.80 6.75 -30.88
C ASN A 90 9.23 6.20 -30.99
N GLY A 91 9.40 5.00 -31.57
CA GLY A 91 10.70 4.34 -31.73
C GLY A 91 11.39 4.05 -30.40
N LEU A 92 10.63 3.68 -29.37
CA LEU A 92 11.13 3.40 -28.02
C LEU A 92 12.02 2.16 -27.99
N LEU A 93 11.65 1.09 -28.71
CA LEU A 93 12.35 -0.20 -28.64
C LEU A 93 13.78 -0.12 -29.15
N GLU A 94 14.04 0.69 -30.19
CA GLU A 94 15.40 0.93 -30.69
C GLU A 94 16.26 1.63 -29.63
N ARG A 95 15.72 2.65 -28.95
CA ARG A 95 16.43 3.35 -27.86
C ARG A 95 16.74 2.43 -26.68
N TYR A 96 15.80 1.58 -26.29
CA TYR A 96 16.03 0.57 -25.25
C TYR A 96 17.04 -0.50 -25.72
N ALA A 97 17.01 -0.94 -26.98
CA ALA A 97 17.99 -1.87 -27.52
C ALA A 97 19.42 -1.29 -27.47
N ASP A 98 19.60 -0.03 -27.86
CA ASP A 98 20.87 0.68 -27.80
C ASP A 98 21.35 0.83 -26.34
N GLY A 99 20.45 1.23 -25.44
CA GLY A 99 20.73 1.37 -24.01
C GLY A 99 21.14 0.06 -23.35
N LEU A 100 20.44 -1.04 -23.66
CA LEU A 100 20.81 -2.38 -23.22
C LEU A 100 22.21 -2.77 -23.72
N GLY A 101 22.48 -2.53 -25.00
CA GLY A 101 23.77 -2.82 -25.62
C GLY A 101 24.92 -2.00 -25.01
N ALA A 102 24.66 -0.74 -24.66
CA ALA A 102 25.62 0.16 -24.04
C ALA A 102 25.87 -0.20 -22.56
N GLY A 103 24.81 -0.41 -21.78
CA GLY A 103 24.88 -0.70 -20.35
C GLY A 103 25.55 -2.03 -20.02
N THR A 104 25.33 -3.05 -20.87
CA THR A 104 25.88 -4.40 -20.68
C THR A 104 27.29 -4.57 -21.26
N ARG A 105 27.87 -3.54 -21.88
CA ARG A 105 29.17 -3.64 -22.56
C ARG A 105 30.33 -3.89 -21.59
N THR A 106 30.41 -3.13 -20.49
CA THR A 106 31.45 -3.27 -19.46
C THR A 106 30.89 -3.06 -18.05
N PRO A 107 29.95 -3.90 -17.57
CA PRO A 107 29.32 -3.70 -16.26
C PRO A 107 30.32 -3.56 -15.11
N GLY A 108 30.04 -2.64 -14.19
CA GLY A 108 30.92 -2.32 -13.05
C GLY A 108 32.06 -1.34 -13.35
N ARG A 109 32.42 -1.12 -14.62
CA ARG A 109 33.44 -0.12 -14.98
C ARG A 109 32.98 1.29 -14.64
N ASP A 110 33.83 2.12 -14.04
CA ASP A 110 33.51 3.51 -13.75
C ASP A 110 33.51 4.37 -15.03
N ASP A 111 32.37 4.41 -15.73
CA ASP A 111 32.11 5.22 -16.93
C ASP A 111 30.64 5.66 -17.00
N THR A 112 30.27 6.42 -18.03
CA THR A 112 28.96 7.06 -18.16
C THR A 112 27.82 6.13 -18.60
N GLU A 113 28.11 4.95 -19.14
CA GLU A 113 27.10 4.08 -19.77
C GLU A 113 26.93 2.75 -19.03
N SER A 114 28.03 2.17 -18.56
CA SER A 114 28.04 0.81 -18.04
C SER A 114 27.09 0.67 -16.85
N TRP A 115 26.36 -0.44 -16.77
CA TRP A 115 25.51 -0.73 -15.63
C TRP A 115 26.33 -1.20 -14.42
N PRO A 116 25.86 -0.96 -13.19
CA PRO A 116 26.44 -1.59 -12.02
C PRO A 116 26.33 -3.13 -12.10
N LEU A 117 27.23 -3.83 -11.41
CA LEU A 117 27.08 -5.27 -11.20
C LEU A 117 25.90 -5.56 -10.28
N ILE A 118 25.23 -6.69 -10.52
CA ILE A 118 24.27 -7.26 -9.57
C ILE A 118 25.05 -8.05 -8.52
N LEU A 119 24.95 -7.65 -7.24
CA LEU A 119 25.61 -8.30 -6.11
C LEU A 119 24.58 -8.61 -4.99
N ASP A 120 25.05 -9.18 -3.87
CA ASP A 120 24.21 -9.47 -2.72
C ASP A 120 23.50 -8.21 -2.19
N HIS A 121 22.30 -8.40 -1.63
CA HIS A 121 21.44 -7.29 -1.22
C HIS A 121 22.09 -6.29 -0.25
N HIS A 122 22.99 -6.76 0.62
CA HIS A 122 23.69 -5.97 1.62
C HIS A 122 24.98 -5.31 1.12
N VAL A 123 25.39 -5.57 -0.13
CA VAL A 123 26.59 -4.99 -0.75
C VAL A 123 26.19 -3.98 -1.83
N GLN A 124 25.50 -4.45 -2.87
CA GLN A 124 25.02 -3.62 -3.99
C GLN A 124 23.80 -4.30 -4.63
N GLY A 125 22.75 -4.41 -3.83
CA GLY A 125 21.55 -5.17 -4.18
C GLY A 125 20.62 -4.53 -5.19
N GLN A 126 20.58 -3.19 -5.29
CA GLN A 126 19.56 -2.49 -6.05
C GLN A 126 19.51 -2.89 -7.54
N PRO A 127 20.63 -3.13 -8.26
CA PRO A 127 20.60 -3.67 -9.63
C PRO A 127 19.84 -5.00 -9.78
N MET A 128 19.75 -5.82 -8.72
CA MET A 128 18.93 -7.04 -8.71
C MET A 128 17.44 -6.70 -8.89
N VAL A 129 16.97 -5.68 -8.19
CA VAL A 129 15.59 -5.17 -8.28
C VAL A 129 15.29 -4.78 -9.73
N GLU A 130 16.20 -4.00 -10.32
CA GLU A 130 16.01 -3.45 -11.66
C GLU A 130 16.17 -4.51 -12.77
N SER A 131 16.95 -5.57 -12.53
CA SER A 131 17.07 -6.70 -13.45
C SER A 131 15.74 -7.38 -13.75
N ALA A 132 14.80 -7.41 -12.78
CA ALA A 132 13.46 -7.96 -13.00
C ALA A 132 12.64 -7.11 -13.97
N SER A 133 12.73 -5.78 -13.88
CA SER A 133 12.08 -4.86 -14.81
C SER A 133 12.66 -4.97 -16.22
N VAL A 134 14.00 -5.10 -16.33
CA VAL A 134 14.66 -5.34 -17.62
C VAL A 134 14.23 -6.68 -18.23
N ALA A 135 14.28 -7.77 -17.45
CA ALA A 135 13.88 -9.10 -17.91
C ALA A 135 12.41 -9.16 -18.35
N LEU A 136 11.51 -8.52 -17.58
CA LEU A 136 10.10 -8.46 -17.94
C LEU A 136 9.85 -7.60 -19.19
N GLY A 137 10.52 -6.45 -19.32
CA GLY A 137 10.45 -5.63 -20.53
C GLY A 137 10.94 -6.38 -21.78
N LEU A 138 12.06 -7.10 -21.67
CA LEU A 138 12.58 -7.96 -22.73
C LEU A 138 11.62 -9.08 -23.10
N ARG A 139 10.99 -9.73 -22.10
CA ARG A 139 10.03 -10.81 -22.34
C ARG A 139 8.78 -10.30 -23.05
N LEU A 140 8.21 -9.19 -22.58
CA LEU A 140 7.02 -8.57 -23.16
C LEU A 140 7.25 -8.13 -24.60
N THR A 141 8.46 -7.68 -24.92
CA THR A 141 8.81 -7.12 -26.24
C THR A 141 9.59 -8.10 -27.12
N ARG A 142 9.72 -9.37 -26.71
CA ARG A 142 10.66 -10.33 -27.31
C ARG A 142 10.66 -10.35 -28.85
N PRO A 143 9.50 -10.48 -29.55
CA PRO A 143 9.49 -10.58 -31.02
C PRO A 143 9.98 -9.31 -31.73
N TRP A 144 9.93 -8.16 -31.05
CA TRP A 144 10.23 -6.85 -31.62
C TRP A 144 11.57 -6.29 -31.16
N LEU A 145 12.10 -6.74 -30.01
CA LEU A 145 13.37 -6.30 -29.45
C LEU A 145 14.36 -7.46 -29.30
N TRP A 146 14.17 -8.36 -28.34
CA TRP A 146 15.17 -9.39 -27.99
C TRP A 146 15.61 -10.24 -29.19
N ASP A 147 14.65 -10.78 -29.95
CA ASP A 147 14.93 -11.66 -31.10
C ASP A 147 15.64 -10.94 -32.25
N ARG A 148 15.67 -9.60 -32.23
CA ARG A 148 16.33 -8.74 -33.23
C ARG A 148 17.68 -8.19 -32.78
N LEU A 149 18.05 -8.36 -31.52
CA LEU A 149 19.36 -7.96 -31.01
C LEU A 149 20.47 -8.78 -31.66
N ALA A 150 21.63 -8.17 -31.83
CA ALA A 150 22.82 -8.90 -32.24
C ALA A 150 23.18 -9.99 -31.20
N PRO A 151 23.65 -11.18 -31.63
CA PRO A 151 23.92 -12.28 -30.69
C PRO A 151 24.87 -11.91 -29.56
N ASP A 152 25.87 -11.07 -29.81
CA ASP A 152 26.82 -10.61 -28.79
C ASP A 152 26.16 -9.70 -27.73
N VAL A 153 25.13 -8.93 -28.10
CA VAL A 153 24.34 -8.12 -27.15
C VAL A 153 23.47 -9.04 -26.29
N GLN A 154 22.83 -10.05 -26.90
CA GLN A 154 22.06 -11.05 -26.16
C GLN A 154 22.92 -11.78 -25.12
N ASP A 155 24.13 -12.21 -25.50
CA ASP A 155 25.05 -12.91 -24.62
C ASP A 155 25.50 -12.03 -23.43
N ARG A 156 25.80 -10.74 -23.67
CA ARG A 156 26.15 -9.80 -22.60
C ARG A 156 24.98 -9.49 -21.68
N ALA A 157 23.78 -9.32 -22.24
CA ALA A 157 22.57 -9.09 -21.46
C ALA A 157 22.23 -10.29 -20.56
N GLU A 158 22.30 -11.51 -21.09
CA GLU A 158 22.19 -12.72 -20.28
C GLU A 158 23.23 -12.75 -19.17
N GLN A 159 24.50 -12.48 -19.49
CA GLN A 159 25.58 -12.52 -18.51
C GLN A 159 25.33 -11.55 -17.35
N TRP A 160 24.86 -10.34 -17.64
CA TRP A 160 24.49 -9.37 -16.61
C TRP A 160 23.29 -9.84 -15.77
N LEU A 161 22.21 -10.28 -16.43
CA LEU A 161 20.99 -10.77 -15.76
C LEU A 161 21.25 -11.96 -14.83
N ARG A 162 22.13 -12.89 -15.22
CA ARG A 162 22.53 -14.03 -14.38
C ARG A 162 23.17 -13.62 -13.05
N GLY A 163 23.62 -12.38 -12.91
CA GLY A 163 24.03 -11.83 -11.62
C GLY A 163 22.92 -11.95 -10.57
N ALA A 164 21.64 -11.80 -10.95
CA ALA A 164 20.52 -11.96 -10.02
C ALA A 164 20.36 -13.41 -9.52
N LEU A 165 20.69 -14.41 -10.34
CA LEU A 165 20.58 -15.83 -9.99
C LEU A 165 21.71 -16.30 -9.05
N ARG A 166 22.82 -15.55 -9.01
CA ARG A 166 24.07 -15.96 -8.35
C ARG A 166 24.36 -15.20 -7.05
N HIS A 167 23.50 -14.27 -6.67
CA HIS A 167 23.65 -13.43 -5.48
C HIS A 167 22.39 -13.50 -4.60
N VAL A 168 22.56 -13.17 -3.33
CA VAL A 168 21.56 -13.36 -2.27
C VAL A 168 20.55 -12.21 -2.24
N PRO A 169 19.27 -12.45 -2.56
CA PRO A 169 18.20 -11.46 -2.42
C PRO A 169 17.90 -11.19 -0.93
N ALA A 170 17.23 -10.06 -0.64
CA ALA A 170 16.68 -9.85 0.69
C ALA A 170 15.59 -10.91 0.99
N GLY A 171 15.39 -11.25 2.27
CA GLY A 171 14.42 -12.26 2.75
C GLY A 171 12.95 -11.85 2.65
N ASN A 172 12.51 -11.40 1.47
CA ASN A 172 11.17 -10.90 1.16
C ASN A 172 10.92 -11.00 -0.36
N ASN A 173 9.99 -10.22 -0.91
CA ASN A 173 9.65 -10.17 -2.34
C ASN A 173 10.85 -10.08 -3.30
N TRP A 174 12.05 -9.71 -2.84
CA TRP A 174 13.27 -9.73 -3.63
C TRP A 174 13.58 -11.10 -4.27
N TYR A 175 13.10 -12.21 -3.72
CA TYR A 175 13.22 -13.52 -4.37
C TYR A 175 12.41 -13.63 -5.68
N LEU A 176 11.45 -12.74 -5.92
CA LEU A 176 10.70 -12.68 -7.18
C LEU A 176 11.50 -12.01 -8.30
N PHE A 177 12.58 -11.30 -7.98
CA PHE A 177 13.45 -10.70 -9.01
C PHE A 177 14.27 -11.75 -9.78
N PRO A 178 15.05 -12.63 -9.14
CA PRO A 178 15.70 -13.73 -9.85
C PRO A 178 14.69 -14.73 -10.45
N TYR A 179 13.52 -14.93 -9.84
CA TYR A 179 12.42 -15.69 -10.45
C TYR A 179 12.01 -15.11 -11.82
N THR A 180 11.82 -13.79 -11.89
CA THR A 180 11.42 -13.11 -13.12
C THR A 180 12.53 -13.17 -14.19
N VAL A 181 13.79 -13.01 -13.76
CA VAL A 181 14.96 -13.17 -14.64
C VAL A 181 15.02 -14.60 -15.19
N ALA A 182 14.87 -15.60 -14.33
CA ALA A 182 14.86 -17.01 -14.71
C ALA A 182 13.74 -17.31 -15.73
N GLY A 183 12.51 -16.82 -15.48
CA GLY A 183 11.39 -16.99 -16.40
C GLY A 183 11.64 -16.36 -17.79
N PHE A 184 12.28 -15.19 -17.84
CA PHE A 184 12.71 -14.61 -19.11
C PHE A 184 13.75 -15.49 -19.82
N LEU A 185 14.83 -15.88 -19.14
CA LEU A 185 15.90 -16.69 -19.73
C LEU A 185 15.40 -18.03 -20.25
N GLU A 186 14.52 -18.71 -19.50
CA GLU A 186 13.85 -19.93 -19.95
C GLU A 186 12.99 -19.68 -21.20
N SER A 187 12.21 -18.60 -21.23
CA SER A 187 11.34 -18.28 -22.36
C SER A 187 12.10 -18.10 -23.68
N VAL A 188 13.36 -17.62 -23.62
CA VAL A 188 14.23 -17.40 -24.80
C VAL A 188 15.18 -18.56 -25.08
N GLY A 189 14.98 -19.72 -24.45
CA GLY A 189 15.80 -20.92 -24.67
C GLY A 189 17.18 -20.88 -24.00
N ARG A 190 17.40 -19.99 -23.04
CA ARG A 190 18.62 -19.84 -22.24
C ARG A 190 18.42 -20.32 -20.78
N GLY A 191 17.45 -21.21 -20.57
CA GLY A 191 17.16 -21.84 -19.28
C GLY A 191 18.14 -22.98 -18.93
N ASP A 192 18.41 -23.17 -17.64
CA ASP A 192 19.30 -24.20 -17.13
C ASP A 192 19.03 -24.54 -15.65
N ALA A 193 19.95 -25.26 -15.00
CA ALA A 193 19.80 -25.61 -13.59
C ALA A 193 19.85 -24.40 -12.64
N GLU A 194 20.46 -23.26 -13.00
CA GLU A 194 20.41 -22.03 -12.19
C GLU A 194 19.00 -21.41 -12.24
N THR A 195 18.39 -21.35 -13.43
CA THR A 195 17.05 -20.78 -13.60
C THR A 195 16.00 -21.60 -12.85
N VAL A 196 16.06 -22.93 -12.98
CA VAL A 196 15.16 -23.86 -12.28
C VAL A 196 15.24 -23.67 -10.76
N ARG A 197 16.46 -23.64 -10.19
CA ARG A 197 16.66 -23.44 -8.74
C ARG A 197 16.11 -22.10 -8.24
N ALA A 198 16.30 -21.03 -9.00
CA ALA A 198 15.79 -19.72 -8.64
C ALA A 198 14.25 -19.70 -8.62
N ARG A 199 13.62 -20.36 -9.60
CA ARG A 199 12.16 -20.48 -9.68
C ARG A 199 11.59 -21.31 -8.53
N GLU A 200 12.14 -22.50 -8.31
CA GLU A 200 11.72 -23.41 -7.22
C GLU A 200 11.82 -22.71 -5.86
N ARG A 201 12.94 -22.04 -5.59
CA ARG A 201 13.15 -21.33 -4.32
C ARG A 201 12.11 -20.23 -4.09
N ALA A 202 11.82 -19.43 -5.11
CA ALA A 202 10.84 -18.36 -5.01
C ALA A 202 9.41 -18.91 -4.82
N SER A 203 9.05 -19.98 -5.53
CA SER A 203 7.76 -20.64 -5.37
C SER A 203 7.59 -21.22 -3.96
N GLU A 204 8.59 -21.92 -3.42
CA GLU A 204 8.55 -22.44 -2.04
C GLU A 204 8.35 -21.31 -1.00
N LEU A 205 9.04 -20.18 -1.18
CA LEU A 205 8.91 -19.03 -0.30
C LEU A 205 7.52 -18.37 -0.42
N LEU A 206 6.98 -18.23 -1.62
CA LEU A 206 5.61 -17.74 -1.83
C LEU A 206 4.58 -18.61 -1.10
N GLU A 207 4.72 -19.94 -1.17
CA GLU A 207 3.85 -20.85 -0.42
C GLU A 207 3.99 -20.67 1.10
N HIS A 208 5.21 -20.43 1.60
CA HIS A 208 5.44 -20.15 3.02
C HIS A 208 4.84 -18.82 3.49
N TRP A 209 4.94 -17.80 2.62
CA TRP A 209 4.47 -16.44 2.88
C TRP A 209 2.96 -16.29 2.75
N TYR A 210 2.27 -17.20 2.05
CA TYR A 210 0.82 -17.18 1.96
C TYR A 210 0.17 -17.38 3.34
N ARG A 211 -0.71 -16.47 3.74
CA ARG A 211 -1.38 -16.49 5.05
C ARG A 211 -2.88 -16.76 4.98
N GLY A 212 -3.45 -16.87 3.78
CA GLY A 212 -4.90 -16.99 3.55
C GLY A 212 -5.51 -15.67 3.06
N ASP A 213 -6.80 -15.70 2.70
CA ASP A 213 -7.57 -14.55 2.22
C ASP A 213 -6.94 -13.85 0.98
N GLY A 214 -6.12 -14.56 0.20
CA GLY A 214 -5.34 -13.98 -0.89
C GLY A 214 -4.12 -13.15 -0.47
N TRP A 215 -3.78 -13.07 0.83
CA TRP A 215 -2.69 -12.24 1.34
C TRP A 215 -1.41 -13.03 1.62
N TYR A 216 -0.29 -12.42 1.25
CA TYR A 216 1.07 -12.87 1.53
C TYR A 216 1.72 -11.93 2.55
N ALA A 217 2.35 -12.50 3.57
CA ALA A 217 3.30 -11.78 4.40
C ALA A 217 4.60 -11.59 3.59
N ASP A 218 5.06 -10.36 3.43
CA ASP A 218 6.24 -10.07 2.62
C ASP A 218 7.53 -10.38 3.39
N GLY A 219 7.91 -11.65 3.38
CA GLY A 219 8.99 -12.20 4.22
C GLY A 219 8.46 -12.90 5.48
N ASP A 220 9.38 -13.23 6.39
CA ASP A 220 9.07 -14.05 7.57
C ASP A 220 8.37 -13.26 8.71
N GLY A 221 8.18 -11.96 8.54
CA GLY A 221 7.41 -11.09 9.45
C GLY A 221 5.90 -11.08 9.16
N ARG A 222 5.23 -9.97 9.49
CA ARG A 222 3.81 -9.73 9.17
C ARG A 222 3.61 -8.45 8.34
N ALA A 223 4.48 -8.24 7.35
CA ALA A 223 4.39 -7.12 6.45
C ALA A 223 3.32 -7.39 5.38
N PHE A 224 2.18 -6.70 5.50
CA PHE A 224 1.11 -6.71 4.51
C PHE A 224 0.90 -5.27 4.05
N ASP A 225 1.09 -5.03 2.76
CA ASP A 225 0.92 -3.72 2.15
C ASP A 225 0.71 -3.90 0.63
N HIS A 226 0.77 -2.80 -0.12
CA HIS A 226 0.57 -2.76 -1.58
C HIS A 226 1.56 -3.63 -2.39
N TYR A 227 2.67 -4.12 -1.81
CA TYR A 227 3.53 -5.13 -2.43
C TYR A 227 2.81 -6.43 -2.73
N ASN A 228 1.71 -6.72 -2.03
CA ASN A 228 0.85 -7.84 -2.39
C ASN A 228 0.40 -7.73 -3.86
N GLY A 229 -0.17 -6.59 -4.26
CA GLY A 229 -0.67 -6.37 -5.60
C GLY A 229 0.44 -6.25 -6.66
N TRP A 230 1.42 -5.37 -6.47
CA TRP A 230 2.39 -5.03 -7.53
C TRP A 230 3.65 -5.91 -7.59
N ALA A 231 3.84 -6.83 -6.63
CA ALA A 231 4.97 -7.76 -6.63
C ALA A 231 4.52 -9.20 -6.40
N LEU A 232 3.97 -9.52 -5.22
CA LEU A 232 3.73 -10.89 -4.77
C LEU A 232 2.68 -11.62 -5.61
N HIS A 233 1.63 -10.92 -6.05
CA HIS A 233 0.70 -11.43 -7.07
C HIS A 233 1.21 -11.20 -8.49
N LEU A 234 1.82 -10.04 -8.75
CA LEU A 234 2.13 -9.62 -10.12
C LEU A 234 3.16 -10.51 -10.82
N TYR A 235 4.30 -10.77 -10.19
CA TYR A 235 5.35 -11.54 -10.84
C TYR A 235 4.95 -12.97 -11.19
N PRO A 236 4.47 -13.81 -10.25
CA PRO A 236 4.16 -15.20 -10.56
C PRO A 236 2.97 -15.37 -11.52
N LEU A 237 1.91 -14.56 -11.37
CA LEU A 237 0.75 -14.67 -12.26
C LEU A 237 1.05 -14.16 -13.67
N LEU A 238 1.77 -13.04 -13.80
CA LEU A 238 2.15 -12.53 -15.12
C LEU A 238 3.14 -13.48 -15.82
N ASP A 239 4.06 -14.10 -15.08
CA ASP A 239 4.96 -15.12 -15.62
C ASP A 239 4.19 -16.32 -16.20
N ALA A 240 3.24 -16.86 -15.44
CA ALA A 240 2.39 -17.98 -15.87
C ALA A 240 1.52 -17.60 -17.08
N HIS A 241 0.90 -16.41 -17.05
CA HIS A 241 0.08 -15.90 -18.14
C HIS A 241 0.89 -15.75 -19.44
N LEU A 242 2.08 -15.14 -19.38
CA LEU A 242 2.96 -14.98 -20.55
C LEU A 242 3.56 -16.30 -21.04
N ALA A 243 3.64 -17.34 -20.19
CA ALA A 243 4.06 -18.68 -20.57
C ALA A 243 2.93 -19.52 -21.19
N GLY A 244 1.67 -19.09 -21.05
CA GLY A 244 0.52 -19.95 -21.35
C GLY A 244 0.41 -21.15 -20.40
N ASP A 245 0.97 -21.05 -19.19
CA ASP A 245 0.87 -22.10 -18.18
C ASP A 245 -0.47 -21.97 -17.44
N GLU A 246 -1.47 -22.71 -17.92
CA GLU A 246 -2.83 -22.69 -17.37
C GLU A 246 -2.88 -23.15 -15.91
N LYS A 247 -2.00 -24.07 -15.50
CA LYS A 247 -2.00 -24.63 -14.14
C LYS A 247 -1.49 -23.60 -13.14
N GLU A 248 -0.34 -23.00 -13.41
CA GLU A 248 0.23 -21.95 -12.55
C GLU A 248 -0.63 -20.67 -12.59
N SER A 249 -1.22 -20.36 -13.74
CA SER A 249 -2.19 -19.25 -13.86
C SER A 249 -3.42 -19.48 -12.99
N ALA A 250 -3.98 -20.69 -12.98
CA ALA A 250 -5.11 -21.02 -12.12
C ALA A 250 -4.74 -20.95 -10.62
N HIS A 251 -3.56 -21.45 -10.23
CA HIS A 251 -3.09 -21.43 -8.84
C HIS A 251 -2.90 -20.00 -8.31
N HIS A 252 -2.09 -19.20 -9.01
CA HIS A 252 -1.83 -17.82 -8.61
C HIS A 252 -3.05 -16.91 -8.82
N GLY A 253 -3.82 -17.16 -9.88
CA GLY A 253 -5.03 -16.43 -10.22
C GLY A 253 -6.16 -16.63 -9.21
N ALA A 254 -6.30 -17.83 -8.63
CA ALA A 254 -7.25 -18.07 -7.54
C ALA A 254 -6.94 -17.19 -6.32
N ARG A 255 -5.66 -17.09 -5.94
CA ARG A 255 -5.22 -16.23 -4.82
C ARG A 255 -5.38 -14.74 -5.12
N LEU A 256 -5.10 -14.29 -6.34
CA LEU A 256 -5.36 -12.91 -6.72
C LEU A 256 -6.86 -12.59 -6.66
N ARG A 257 -7.72 -13.48 -7.18
CA ARG A 257 -9.17 -13.31 -7.11
C ARG A 257 -9.65 -13.11 -5.68
N GLU A 258 -9.19 -13.97 -4.76
CA GLU A 258 -9.50 -13.87 -3.32
C GLU A 258 -8.96 -12.57 -2.70
N HIS A 259 -7.72 -12.20 -3.02
CA HIS A 259 -7.10 -10.95 -2.56
C HIS A 259 -7.94 -9.71 -2.94
N LEU A 260 -8.43 -9.68 -4.18
CA LEU A 260 -9.19 -8.56 -4.72
C LEU A 260 -10.57 -8.40 -4.07
N GLU A 261 -11.10 -9.39 -3.35
CA GLU A 261 -12.33 -9.24 -2.57
C GLU A 261 -12.20 -8.19 -1.46
N SER A 262 -11.03 -8.14 -0.81
CA SER A 262 -10.73 -7.16 0.23
C SER A 262 -9.93 -5.96 -0.30
N PHE A 263 -8.97 -6.18 -1.19
CA PHE A 263 -8.08 -5.13 -1.67
C PHE A 263 -8.80 -4.11 -2.56
N SER A 264 -9.82 -4.51 -3.33
CA SER A 264 -10.58 -3.56 -4.16
C SER A 264 -11.37 -2.52 -3.35
N LEU A 265 -11.71 -2.84 -2.09
CA LEU A 265 -12.31 -1.91 -1.14
C LEU A 265 -11.31 -0.90 -0.57
N MET A 266 -10.00 -1.08 -0.77
CA MET A 266 -8.94 -0.19 -0.26
C MET A 266 -8.70 1.06 -1.13
N PHE A 267 -9.64 1.36 -2.03
CA PHE A 267 -9.64 2.54 -2.88
C PHE A 267 -10.85 3.42 -2.55
N GLY A 268 -10.61 4.70 -2.32
CA GLY A 268 -11.66 5.69 -2.05
C GLY A 268 -12.50 6.00 -3.30
N GLY A 269 -13.67 6.57 -3.08
CA GLY A 269 -14.55 6.99 -4.17
C GLY A 269 -13.91 8.03 -5.10
N ASP A 270 -12.92 8.79 -4.65
CA ASP A 270 -12.16 9.72 -5.51
C ASP A 270 -10.98 9.06 -6.25
N GLY A 271 -10.82 7.74 -6.12
CA GLY A 271 -9.73 6.96 -6.71
C GLY A 271 -8.48 6.83 -5.84
N ALA A 272 -8.42 7.46 -4.67
CA ALA A 272 -7.26 7.39 -3.77
C ALA A 272 -7.03 5.95 -3.26
N PRO A 273 -5.85 5.34 -3.46
CA PRO A 273 -5.48 4.16 -2.69
C PRO A 273 -5.19 4.55 -1.23
N LEU A 274 -5.30 3.59 -0.30
CA LEU A 274 -4.89 3.79 1.09
C LEU A 274 -3.43 4.29 1.20
N HIS A 275 -3.21 5.32 2.02
CA HIS A 275 -1.86 5.77 2.40
C HIS A 275 -1.30 4.89 3.53
N PHE A 276 -1.02 3.62 3.21
CA PHE A 276 -0.64 2.57 4.15
C PHE A 276 0.54 1.73 3.64
N GLY A 277 1.46 1.39 4.54
CA GLY A 277 2.65 0.62 4.24
C GLY A 277 3.72 1.41 3.51
N ARG A 278 4.71 0.68 2.99
CA ARG A 278 5.91 1.25 2.37
C ARG A 278 5.73 1.55 0.87
N SER A 279 6.60 2.42 0.39
CA SER A 279 6.87 2.74 -1.03
C SER A 279 5.71 3.45 -1.69
N LEU A 280 5.02 4.28 -0.93
CA LEU A 280 3.86 5.04 -1.38
C LEU A 280 4.20 6.02 -2.52
N THR A 281 5.48 6.37 -2.71
CA THR A 281 5.92 7.15 -3.89
C THR A 281 5.62 6.48 -5.24
N TYR A 282 5.26 5.19 -5.24
CA TYR A 282 4.85 4.43 -6.42
C TYR A 282 3.38 4.66 -6.81
N ARG A 283 2.59 5.27 -5.93
CA ARG A 283 1.27 5.84 -6.24
C ARG A 283 0.30 4.86 -6.91
N PHE A 284 0.01 5.08 -8.19
CA PHE A 284 -0.95 4.31 -8.97
C PHE A 284 -0.46 2.89 -9.27
N ALA A 285 0.79 2.54 -8.96
CA ALA A 285 1.23 1.15 -8.83
C ALA A 285 0.29 0.32 -7.97
N ALA A 286 -0.33 0.92 -6.93
CA ALA A 286 -1.27 0.23 -6.04
C ALA A 286 -2.41 -0.47 -6.81
N SER A 287 -2.80 0.06 -7.97
CA SER A 287 -3.84 -0.52 -8.81
C SER A 287 -3.39 -1.70 -9.68
N ALA A 288 -2.09 -2.04 -9.70
CA ALA A 288 -1.53 -3.07 -10.58
C ALA A 288 -2.17 -4.46 -10.37
N GLY A 289 -2.50 -4.83 -9.13
CA GLY A 289 -3.18 -6.11 -8.85
C GLY A 289 -4.58 -6.18 -9.48
N VAL A 290 -5.34 -5.08 -9.42
CA VAL A 290 -6.67 -4.99 -10.06
C VAL A 290 -6.53 -5.06 -11.58
N GLY A 291 -5.55 -4.33 -12.14
CA GLY A 291 -5.26 -4.35 -13.57
C GLY A 291 -4.87 -5.74 -14.07
N LEU A 292 -4.00 -6.43 -13.34
CA LEU A 292 -3.58 -7.80 -13.65
C LEU A 292 -4.76 -8.79 -13.60
N GLY A 293 -5.61 -8.69 -12.58
CA GLY A 293 -6.80 -9.54 -12.47
C GLY A 293 -7.76 -9.34 -13.65
N ALA A 294 -7.92 -8.09 -14.12
CA ALA A 294 -8.74 -7.79 -15.29
C ALA A 294 -8.13 -8.35 -16.59
N VAL A 295 -6.81 -8.22 -16.79
CA VAL A 295 -6.09 -8.71 -17.98
C VAL A 295 -6.09 -10.24 -18.04
N THR A 296 -5.90 -10.90 -16.90
CA THR A 296 -5.77 -12.37 -16.83
C THR A 296 -7.10 -13.10 -16.62
N GLY A 297 -8.20 -12.37 -16.38
CA GLY A 297 -9.52 -12.94 -16.07
C GLY A 297 -9.68 -13.44 -14.62
N HIS A 298 -8.66 -13.26 -13.77
CA HIS A 298 -8.65 -13.67 -12.38
C HIS A 298 -9.05 -12.52 -11.43
N THR A 299 -10.29 -12.05 -11.56
CA THR A 299 -10.84 -10.96 -10.73
C THR A 299 -12.30 -11.21 -10.33
N PRO A 300 -12.71 -10.90 -9.09
CA PRO A 300 -14.12 -10.94 -8.68
C PRO A 300 -14.92 -9.73 -9.21
N LEU A 301 -14.24 -8.72 -9.76
CA LEU A 301 -14.84 -7.47 -10.18
C LEU A 301 -15.39 -7.56 -11.60
N ALA A 302 -16.51 -6.88 -11.85
CA ALA A 302 -16.96 -6.62 -13.21
C ALA A 302 -15.92 -5.77 -13.97
N PRO A 303 -15.86 -5.86 -15.31
CA PRO A 303 -14.92 -5.05 -16.10
C PRO A 303 -15.05 -3.55 -15.87
N GLY A 304 -16.29 -3.03 -15.76
CA GLY A 304 -16.56 -1.62 -15.50
C GLY A 304 -16.04 -1.14 -14.14
N VAL A 305 -16.20 -1.96 -13.10
CA VAL A 305 -15.65 -1.71 -11.75
C VAL A 305 -14.12 -1.77 -11.77
N SER A 306 -13.53 -2.71 -12.51
CA SER A 306 -12.09 -2.82 -12.64
C SER A 306 -11.51 -1.57 -13.31
N ARG A 307 -12.13 -1.09 -14.40
CA ARG A 307 -11.74 0.17 -15.07
C ARG A 307 -11.86 1.37 -14.15
N ARG A 308 -12.94 1.45 -13.38
CA ARG A 308 -13.18 2.52 -12.40
C ARG A 308 -12.06 2.63 -11.36
N VAL A 309 -11.61 1.50 -10.81
CA VAL A 309 -10.57 1.47 -9.76
C VAL A 309 -9.21 1.86 -10.35
N VAL A 310 -8.78 1.22 -11.45
CA VAL A 310 -7.46 1.51 -12.03
C VAL A 310 -7.38 2.94 -12.56
N SER A 311 -8.39 3.38 -13.31
CA SER A 311 -8.38 4.71 -13.94
C SER A 311 -8.62 5.81 -12.91
N GLY A 312 -9.41 5.53 -11.86
CA GLY A 312 -9.56 6.42 -10.71
C GLY A 312 -8.24 6.65 -10.01
N SER A 313 -7.46 5.59 -9.78
CA SER A 313 -6.14 5.71 -9.16
C SER A 313 -5.17 6.53 -10.00
N LEU A 314 -5.09 6.28 -11.31
CA LEU A 314 -4.26 7.09 -12.21
C LEU A 314 -4.69 8.57 -12.18
N ARG A 315 -5.97 8.84 -12.43
CA ARG A 315 -6.53 10.19 -12.46
C ARG A 315 -6.25 10.94 -11.15
N TYR A 316 -6.49 10.29 -10.01
CA TYR A 316 -6.30 10.86 -8.68
C TYR A 316 -4.95 11.54 -8.53
N PHE A 317 -3.87 10.85 -8.92
CA PHE A 317 -2.51 11.36 -8.80
C PHE A 317 -2.16 12.40 -9.87
N LEU A 318 -2.60 12.19 -11.13
CA LEU A 318 -2.35 13.16 -12.20
C LEU A 318 -2.97 14.53 -11.89
N GLU A 319 -4.14 14.56 -11.25
CA GLU A 319 -4.81 15.81 -10.85
C GLU A 319 -4.23 16.47 -9.60
N ARG A 320 -3.39 15.76 -8.83
CA ARG A 320 -2.90 16.22 -7.51
C ARG A 320 -1.40 16.53 -7.48
N GLY A 321 -0.78 16.67 -8.65
CA GLY A 321 0.60 17.17 -8.77
C GLY A 321 1.67 16.08 -8.76
N ALA A 322 1.31 14.84 -9.10
CA ALA A 322 2.28 13.74 -9.13
C ALA A 322 3.32 13.95 -10.23
N VAL A 323 2.93 14.64 -11.31
CA VAL A 323 3.77 15.01 -12.43
C VAL A 323 4.29 16.44 -12.23
N GLY A 324 5.62 16.60 -12.26
CA GLY A 324 6.30 17.88 -12.20
C GLY A 324 6.21 18.67 -13.51
N ASN A 325 6.66 19.93 -13.49
CA ASN A 325 6.66 20.79 -14.68
C ASN A 325 7.57 20.28 -15.82
N ASP A 326 8.46 19.34 -15.53
CA ASP A 326 9.33 18.63 -16.47
C ASP A 326 8.67 17.40 -17.12
N GLY A 327 7.45 17.05 -16.69
CA GLY A 327 6.72 15.86 -17.12
C GLY A 327 7.09 14.58 -16.36
N LEU A 328 7.98 14.66 -15.36
CA LEU A 328 8.43 13.50 -14.59
C LEU A 328 7.54 13.25 -13.37
N LEU A 329 7.48 12.01 -12.91
CA LEU A 329 6.88 11.68 -11.62
C LEU A 329 7.78 12.16 -10.47
N ASN A 330 7.24 13.02 -9.59
CA ASN A 330 7.98 13.57 -8.45
C ASN A 330 8.20 12.54 -7.33
N LEU A 331 9.17 12.77 -6.44
CA LEU A 331 9.32 12.00 -5.20
C LEU A 331 8.32 12.44 -4.12
N GLY A 332 7.39 11.57 -3.72
CA GLY A 332 6.41 11.86 -2.65
C GLY A 332 5.05 11.23 -2.89
N TRP A 333 3.98 11.79 -2.33
CA TRP A 333 2.61 11.23 -2.46
C TRP A 333 1.79 11.94 -3.55
N HIS A 334 1.12 13.04 -3.24
CA HIS A 334 0.43 13.86 -4.25
C HIS A 334 1.42 14.62 -5.12
N GLY A 335 2.38 15.30 -4.50
CA GLY A 335 3.55 15.89 -5.13
C GLY A 335 4.78 15.64 -4.27
N PRO A 336 5.80 16.53 -4.29
CA PRO A 336 6.96 16.44 -3.41
C PRO A 336 6.57 16.31 -1.93
N HIS A 337 6.96 15.21 -1.28
CA HIS A 337 6.70 14.98 0.15
C HIS A 337 7.78 14.06 0.76
N ALA A 338 8.75 14.67 1.45
CA ALA A 338 9.94 13.98 1.94
C ALA A 338 9.63 12.88 2.99
N ALA A 339 8.62 13.08 3.85
CA ALA A 339 8.28 12.12 4.89
C ALA A 339 7.65 10.81 4.36
N THR A 340 7.25 10.77 3.08
CA THR A 340 6.81 9.53 2.40
C THR A 340 7.99 8.70 1.88
N LEU A 341 9.17 9.31 1.74
CA LEU A 341 10.32 8.67 1.10
C LEU A 341 11.03 7.72 2.06
N GLN A 342 11.64 6.70 1.49
CA GLN A 342 12.56 5.82 2.20
C GLN A 342 13.99 6.07 1.76
N SER A 343 14.94 5.54 2.53
CA SER A 343 16.38 5.72 2.26
C SER A 343 16.81 5.24 0.87
N TYR A 344 16.10 4.27 0.29
CA TYR A 344 16.32 3.75 -1.06
C TYR A 344 15.58 4.53 -2.15
N SER A 345 14.79 5.55 -1.81
CA SER A 345 14.06 6.35 -2.82
C SER A 345 15.02 7.28 -3.54
N GLY A 346 15.25 7.04 -4.83
CA GLY A 346 16.00 7.90 -5.74
C GLY A 346 15.09 8.56 -6.79
N PRO A 347 15.64 9.42 -7.68
CA PRO A 347 14.85 10.21 -8.62
C PRO A 347 13.93 9.39 -9.53
N ALA A 348 14.35 8.17 -9.90
CA ALA A 348 13.58 7.24 -10.72
C ALA A 348 12.59 6.36 -9.94
N SER A 349 12.61 6.41 -8.60
CA SER A 349 11.81 5.51 -7.79
C SER A 349 10.30 5.59 -8.06
N PRO A 350 9.71 6.78 -8.25
CA PRO A 350 8.31 6.93 -8.65
C PRO A 350 7.90 6.11 -9.88
N TYR A 351 8.82 5.81 -10.82
CA TYR A 351 8.52 5.04 -12.02
C TYR A 351 8.26 3.56 -11.75
N TRP A 352 8.32 3.06 -10.51
CA TRP A 352 7.73 1.77 -10.18
C TRP A 352 6.21 1.75 -10.45
N ALA A 353 5.58 2.92 -10.53
CA ALA A 353 4.24 3.14 -11.06
C ALA A 353 4.00 2.49 -12.43
N SER A 354 5.06 2.23 -13.21
CA SER A 354 5.00 1.50 -14.48
C SER A 354 4.31 0.13 -14.39
N LYS A 355 4.29 -0.51 -13.21
CA LYS A 355 3.57 -1.77 -12.96
C LYS A 355 2.07 -1.67 -13.25
N ALA A 356 1.48 -0.49 -13.04
CA ALA A 356 0.07 -0.26 -13.31
C ALA A 356 -0.29 -0.33 -14.80
N PHE A 357 0.67 -0.04 -15.70
CA PHE A 357 0.46 -0.15 -17.14
C PHE A 357 0.26 -1.60 -17.62
N VAL A 358 0.32 -2.60 -16.74
CA VAL A 358 -0.12 -3.97 -17.04
C VAL A 358 -1.52 -3.99 -17.69
N VAL A 359 -2.41 -3.04 -17.34
CA VAL A 359 -3.72 -2.88 -17.98
C VAL A 359 -3.66 -2.74 -19.49
N LEU A 360 -2.59 -2.15 -20.04
CA LEU A 360 -2.41 -1.94 -21.48
C LEU A 360 -2.20 -3.25 -22.24
N LEU A 361 -1.87 -4.36 -21.57
CA LEU A 361 -1.86 -5.68 -22.20
C LEU A 361 -3.24 -6.12 -22.68
N ALA A 362 -4.32 -5.54 -22.14
CA ALA A 362 -5.65 -5.75 -22.67
C ALA A 362 -5.80 -5.03 -24.03
N PRO A 363 -6.17 -5.75 -25.12
CA PRO A 363 -6.37 -5.15 -26.44
C PRO A 363 -7.56 -4.18 -26.44
N ALA A 364 -7.65 -3.27 -27.42
CA ALA A 364 -8.65 -2.20 -27.43
C ALA A 364 -10.11 -2.68 -27.30
N GLU A 365 -10.42 -3.88 -27.80
CA GLU A 365 -11.74 -4.50 -27.77
C GLU A 365 -12.04 -5.23 -26.45
N HIS A 366 -11.07 -5.33 -25.55
CA HIS A 366 -11.22 -6.07 -24.30
C HIS A 366 -12.33 -5.46 -23.42
N PRO A 367 -13.13 -6.27 -22.69
CA PRO A 367 -14.21 -5.78 -21.83
C PRO A 367 -13.77 -4.71 -20.83
N LEU A 368 -12.52 -4.73 -20.37
CA LEU A 368 -11.92 -3.68 -19.54
C LEU A 368 -12.08 -2.28 -20.17
N TRP A 369 -11.96 -2.16 -21.49
CA TRP A 369 -11.98 -0.87 -22.20
C TRP A 369 -13.32 -0.53 -22.83
N VAL A 370 -14.13 -1.52 -23.20
CA VAL A 370 -15.40 -1.28 -23.93
C VAL A 370 -16.64 -1.35 -23.03
N SER A 371 -16.55 -1.94 -21.83
CA SER A 371 -17.67 -1.90 -20.87
C SER A 371 -17.77 -0.51 -20.25
N PRO A 372 -18.97 0.04 -20.00
CA PRO A 372 -19.13 1.29 -19.24
C PRO A 372 -18.48 1.20 -17.85
N GLU A 373 -17.99 2.32 -17.30
CA GLU A 373 -17.53 2.30 -15.91
C GLU A 373 -18.72 2.10 -14.98
N GLU A 374 -18.46 1.34 -13.91
CA GLU A 374 -19.40 1.10 -12.83
C GLU A 374 -18.81 1.66 -11.54
N ALA A 375 -19.65 1.91 -10.53
CA ALA A 375 -19.23 2.47 -9.26
C ALA A 375 -18.12 1.63 -8.60
N ALA A 376 -17.15 2.30 -7.97
CA ALA A 376 -16.12 1.64 -7.20
C ALA A 376 -16.74 0.91 -5.99
N PRO A 377 -16.09 -0.13 -5.44
CA PRO A 377 -16.62 -0.84 -4.28
C PRO A 377 -16.92 0.06 -3.06
N SER A 378 -16.22 1.19 -2.93
CA SER A 378 -16.39 2.19 -1.87
C SER A 378 -17.51 3.21 -2.12
N GLU A 379 -18.07 3.26 -3.33
CA GLU A 379 -19.18 4.17 -3.71
C GLU A 379 -20.56 3.50 -3.53
N GLY A 380 -20.60 2.23 -3.10
CA GLY A 380 -21.82 1.50 -2.77
C GLY A 380 -22.30 1.73 -1.32
N PRO A 381 -23.19 0.87 -0.80
CA PRO A 381 -23.58 0.90 0.61
C PRO A 381 -22.38 0.78 1.56
N ASP A 382 -22.53 1.24 2.80
CA ASP A 382 -21.51 1.08 3.83
C ASP A 382 -21.10 -0.40 3.98
N ARG A 383 -19.79 -0.64 4.06
CA ARG A 383 -19.26 -2.00 4.24
C ARG A 383 -18.25 -2.03 5.35
N VAL A 384 -18.25 -3.13 6.09
CA VAL A 384 -17.20 -3.50 7.03
C VAL A 384 -16.79 -4.94 6.74
N LEU A 385 -15.52 -5.16 6.43
CA LEU A 385 -14.98 -6.46 6.03
C LEU A 385 -13.74 -6.78 6.86
N SER A 386 -13.78 -7.90 7.59
CA SER A 386 -12.60 -8.42 8.28
C SER A 386 -11.72 -9.22 7.33
N VAL A 387 -10.39 -9.07 7.43
CA VAL A 387 -9.39 -9.91 6.74
C VAL A 387 -8.53 -10.61 7.79
N PRO A 388 -8.96 -11.79 8.29
CA PRO A 388 -8.31 -12.48 9.39
C PRO A 388 -6.82 -12.80 9.16
N ALA A 389 -6.44 -13.23 7.95
CA ALA A 389 -5.06 -13.60 7.62
C ALA A 389 -4.07 -12.45 7.85
N ALA A 390 -4.46 -11.22 7.48
CA ALA A 390 -3.68 -10.01 7.67
C ALA A 390 -3.92 -9.33 9.03
N GLY A 391 -5.04 -9.64 9.70
CA GLY A 391 -5.48 -8.95 10.91
C GLY A 391 -5.99 -7.54 10.62
N PHE A 392 -6.72 -7.37 9.52
CA PHE A 392 -7.29 -6.08 9.11
C PHE A 392 -8.81 -6.03 9.28
N LEU A 393 -9.33 -4.81 9.42
CA LEU A 393 -10.74 -4.49 9.24
C LEU A 393 -10.85 -3.32 8.26
N VAL A 394 -11.47 -3.55 7.10
CA VAL A 394 -11.70 -2.53 6.07
C VAL A 394 -13.11 -1.98 6.24
N GLN A 395 -13.24 -0.66 6.30
CA GLN A 395 -14.50 0.06 6.50
C GLN A 395 -14.66 1.11 5.40
N SER A 396 -15.73 1.03 4.61
CA SER A 396 -16.07 2.04 3.60
C SER A 396 -17.42 2.68 3.91
N THR A 397 -17.50 3.99 3.68
CA THR A 397 -18.72 4.78 3.87
C THR A 397 -19.22 5.29 2.52
N GLY A 398 -20.42 4.88 2.11
CA GLY A 398 -20.98 5.18 0.79
C GLY A 398 -21.30 6.66 0.60
N ALA A 399 -21.69 7.35 1.68
CA ALA A 399 -22.08 8.76 1.64
C ALA A 399 -20.94 9.70 1.21
N ASP A 400 -19.68 9.34 1.50
CA ASP A 400 -18.51 10.17 1.21
C ASP A 400 -17.39 9.42 0.46
N GLY A 401 -17.57 8.12 0.16
CA GLY A 401 -16.59 7.27 -0.50
C GLY A 401 -15.29 7.06 0.29
N VAL A 402 -15.26 7.42 1.59
CA VAL A 402 -14.05 7.31 2.41
C VAL A 402 -13.85 5.86 2.86
N VAL A 403 -12.61 5.39 2.74
CA VAL A 403 -12.20 4.07 3.22
C VAL A 403 -11.24 4.22 4.39
N ARG A 404 -11.43 3.39 5.41
CA ARG A 404 -10.58 3.26 6.60
C ARG A 404 -10.12 1.81 6.71
N LEU A 405 -8.85 1.62 7.05
CA LEU A 405 -8.23 0.33 7.34
C LEU A 405 -7.78 0.34 8.79
N HIS A 406 -8.35 -0.55 9.61
CA HIS A 406 -7.91 -0.75 10.99
C HIS A 406 -6.87 -1.85 11.06
N ASN A 407 -5.68 -1.53 11.55
CA ASN A 407 -4.53 -2.42 11.56
C ASN A 407 -4.35 -3.11 12.91
N HIS A 408 -4.67 -4.40 12.96
CA HIS A 408 -4.54 -5.28 14.11
C HIS A 408 -3.65 -6.50 13.85
N GLY A 409 -2.87 -6.50 12.76
CA GLY A 409 -2.04 -7.65 12.46
C GLY A 409 -0.89 -7.45 11.48
N SER A 410 -0.78 -6.31 10.82
CA SER A 410 0.39 -6.01 10.02
C SER A 410 1.40 -5.18 10.78
N ASP A 411 2.65 -5.62 10.75
CA ASP A 411 3.79 -4.86 11.20
C ASP A 411 4.96 -5.05 10.22
N HIS A 412 5.94 -4.15 10.29
CA HIS A 412 7.17 -4.26 9.53
C HIS A 412 8.33 -4.60 10.46
N VAL A 413 8.15 -5.64 11.27
CA VAL A 413 9.15 -6.11 12.24
C VAL A 413 9.62 -7.50 11.84
N ARG A 414 10.93 -7.65 11.61
CA ARG A 414 11.48 -8.97 11.28
C ARG A 414 11.54 -9.88 12.50
N PRO A 415 11.50 -11.21 12.32
CA PRO A 415 11.60 -12.14 13.46
C PRO A 415 12.87 -11.97 14.30
N ASP A 416 13.99 -11.60 13.66
CA ASP A 416 15.31 -11.39 14.25
C ASP A 416 15.51 -9.97 14.80
N GLU A 417 14.65 -9.02 14.45
CA GLU A 417 14.66 -7.67 15.03
C GLU A 417 14.02 -7.67 16.42
N GLY A 418 14.62 -6.94 17.36
CA GLY A 418 14.09 -6.78 18.72
C GLY A 418 12.95 -5.77 18.82
N GLU A 419 12.33 -5.69 20.00
CA GLU A 419 11.36 -4.64 20.36
C GLU A 419 12.15 -3.33 20.64
N SER A 420 12.39 -2.51 19.62
CA SER A 420 13.09 -1.20 19.72
C SER A 420 12.14 -0.06 19.37
N ALA A 421 12.02 0.97 20.22
CA ALA A 421 11.16 2.12 19.89
C ALA A 421 11.74 3.01 18.77
N ALA A 422 13.04 2.90 18.47
CA ALA A 422 13.70 3.75 17.47
C ALA A 422 13.27 3.43 16.02
N ASP A 423 12.79 2.21 15.78
CA ASP A 423 12.38 1.75 14.44
C ASP A 423 10.86 1.70 14.30
N GLU A 424 10.13 2.53 15.05
CA GLU A 424 8.70 2.70 14.84
C GLU A 424 8.44 3.35 13.48
N ASP A 425 7.75 2.63 12.59
CA ASP A 425 7.30 3.16 11.31
C ASP A 425 5.81 3.51 11.40
N PRO A 426 5.42 4.80 11.31
CA PRO A 426 4.01 5.20 11.36
C PRO A 426 3.17 4.67 10.19
N HIS A 427 3.79 4.10 9.15
CA HIS A 427 3.08 3.42 8.06
C HIS A 427 2.64 1.99 8.41
N TYR A 428 3.09 1.45 9.56
CA TYR A 428 2.62 0.17 10.10
C TYR A 428 2.13 0.29 11.56
N ALA A 429 2.69 1.17 12.38
CA ALA A 429 2.42 1.22 13.82
C ALA A 429 1.02 1.77 14.20
N ARG A 430 0.37 2.57 13.34
CA ARG A 430 -0.94 3.19 13.64
C ARG A 430 -2.05 2.14 13.79
N LEU A 431 -3.07 2.50 14.57
CA LEU A 431 -4.31 1.74 14.72
C LEU A 431 -5.16 1.78 13.45
N ALA A 432 -5.11 2.87 12.69
CA ALA A 432 -5.92 3.04 11.49
C ALA A 432 -5.26 3.92 10.42
N TYR A 433 -5.63 3.65 9.16
CA TYR A 433 -5.22 4.37 7.94
C TYR A 433 -6.46 4.70 7.11
N SER A 434 -6.40 5.73 6.25
CA SER A 434 -7.53 6.04 5.37
C SER A 434 -7.08 6.57 4.01
N THR A 435 -8.05 6.72 3.11
CA THR A 435 -7.85 7.27 1.76
C THR A 435 -7.77 8.80 1.75
N VAL A 436 -8.06 9.46 2.88
CA VAL A 436 -8.16 10.93 2.97
C VAL A 436 -7.26 11.55 4.06
N THR A 437 -6.48 10.73 4.77
CA THR A 437 -5.51 11.19 5.78
C THR A 437 -4.22 10.39 5.69
N GLY A 438 -3.13 10.95 6.24
CA GLY A 438 -1.82 10.30 6.31
C GLY A 438 -1.19 10.52 7.69
N PRO A 439 -0.13 9.76 8.03
CA PRO A 439 0.57 9.92 9.29
C PRO A 439 1.11 11.35 9.43
N THR A 440 1.09 11.86 10.66
CA THR A 440 1.82 13.08 11.00
C THR A 440 3.33 12.85 10.94
N SER A 441 4.09 13.92 10.69
CA SER A 441 5.56 13.88 10.85
C SER A 441 5.98 13.30 12.21
N ALA A 442 7.13 12.63 12.25
CA ALA A 442 7.73 12.07 13.47
C ALA A 442 8.06 13.12 14.54
N GLU A 443 8.18 14.40 14.16
CA GLU A 443 8.38 15.51 15.10
C GLU A 443 7.06 16.04 15.71
N ASN A 444 5.90 15.63 15.15
CA ASN A 444 4.58 15.96 15.69
C ASN A 444 4.07 14.81 16.57
N THR A 445 3.00 15.08 17.33
CA THR A 445 2.24 14.01 18.00
C THR A 445 1.69 13.02 16.98
N ALA A 446 2.07 11.74 17.11
CA ALA A 446 1.57 10.67 16.25
C ALA A 446 0.04 10.55 16.34
N ASP A 447 -0.61 10.50 15.18
CA ASP A 447 -2.06 10.32 15.04
C ASP A 447 -2.45 8.84 14.97
N ASN A 448 -3.72 8.52 15.26
CA ASN A 448 -4.22 7.15 15.31
C ASN A 448 -3.34 6.19 16.14
N HIS A 449 -2.86 6.65 17.29
CA HIS A 449 -1.92 5.90 18.13
C HIS A 449 -2.46 5.79 19.55
N LEU A 450 -2.28 4.61 20.16
CA LEU A 450 -2.39 4.46 21.60
C LEU A 450 -0.97 4.31 22.17
N SER A 451 -0.58 5.22 23.05
CA SER A 451 0.69 5.15 23.77
C SER A 451 0.48 5.11 25.27
N VAL A 452 1.43 4.51 25.98
CA VAL A 452 1.57 4.61 27.44
C VAL A 452 2.85 5.41 27.71
N THR A 453 2.75 6.40 28.58
CA THR A 453 3.88 7.19 29.05
C THR A 453 4.27 6.71 30.45
N VAL A 454 5.55 6.37 30.64
CA VAL A 454 6.12 5.96 31.93
C VAL A 454 7.39 6.76 32.16
N GLY A 455 7.49 7.44 33.31
CA GLY A 455 8.67 8.26 33.64
C GLY A 455 8.97 9.36 32.61
N GLY A 456 7.94 9.88 31.93
CA GLY A 456 8.07 10.88 30.87
C GLY A 456 8.45 10.32 29.48
N ALA A 457 8.71 9.02 29.34
CA ALA A 457 8.96 8.38 28.05
C ALA A 457 7.67 7.81 27.46
N ARG A 458 7.34 8.21 26.22
CA ARG A 458 6.17 7.73 25.47
C ARG A 458 6.51 6.41 24.77
N SER A 459 5.61 5.43 24.82
CA SER A 459 5.81 4.14 24.16
C SER A 459 5.48 4.15 22.67
N ALA A 460 6.20 3.33 21.91
CA ALA A 460 5.89 2.92 20.55
C ALA A 460 5.00 1.66 20.52
N ARG A 461 4.25 1.50 19.42
CA ARG A 461 3.43 0.32 19.12
C ARG A 461 4.15 -0.54 18.09
N ARG A 462 4.75 -1.65 18.53
CA ARG A 462 5.45 -2.60 17.66
C ARG A 462 5.00 -4.04 17.92
N ARG A 463 5.36 -4.92 16.98
CA ARG A 463 5.08 -6.37 16.99
C ARG A 463 3.63 -6.67 17.37
N ILE A 464 2.74 -6.39 16.43
CA ILE A 464 1.30 -6.42 16.63
C ILE A 464 0.86 -7.88 16.56
N ARG A 465 0.21 -8.37 17.61
CA ARG A 465 -0.20 -9.77 17.71
C ARG A 465 -1.73 -9.84 17.63
N PRO A 466 -2.30 -10.36 16.52
CA PRO A 466 -3.74 -10.48 16.37
C PRO A 466 -4.39 -11.27 17.51
N LEU A 467 -5.57 -10.83 17.95
CA LEU A 467 -6.44 -11.53 18.89
C LEU A 467 -7.70 -12.09 18.23
N GLY A 468 -7.93 -11.74 16.96
CA GLY A 468 -9.09 -12.16 16.18
C GLY A 468 -9.73 -10.99 15.43
N SER A 469 -10.64 -11.33 14.53
CA SER A 469 -11.47 -10.38 13.80
C SER A 469 -12.72 -11.08 13.30
N GLY A 470 -13.77 -10.32 13.02
CA GLY A 470 -15.00 -10.83 12.41
C GLY A 470 -15.86 -9.69 11.88
N HIS A 471 -16.88 -9.99 11.11
CA HIS A 471 -17.84 -9.01 10.61
C HIS A 471 -19.22 -9.63 10.45
N GLY A 472 -20.22 -8.76 10.35
CA GLY A 472 -21.60 -9.09 9.99
C GLY A 472 -22.17 -7.99 9.09
N ASP A 473 -23.49 -7.93 8.98
CA ASP A 473 -24.16 -6.96 8.11
C ASP A 473 -23.99 -5.53 8.64
N GLY A 474 -23.15 -4.72 7.98
CA GLY A 474 -22.93 -3.30 8.30
C GLY A 474 -22.03 -3.03 9.51
N TRP A 475 -21.42 -4.06 10.12
CA TRP A 475 -20.52 -3.92 11.26
C TRP A 475 -19.40 -4.95 11.24
N GLY A 476 -18.33 -4.70 12.00
CA GLY A 476 -17.29 -5.70 12.22
C GLY A 476 -16.27 -5.27 13.25
N TRP A 477 -15.31 -6.13 13.53
CA TRP A 477 -14.31 -5.91 14.56
C TRP A 477 -12.96 -6.55 14.21
N ALA A 478 -11.90 -5.97 14.74
CA ALA A 478 -10.57 -6.56 14.78
C ALA A 478 -9.88 -6.21 16.10
N ALA A 479 -9.04 -7.12 16.57
CA ALA A 479 -8.34 -6.96 17.84
C ALA A 479 -6.90 -7.43 17.78
N SER A 480 -6.07 -6.81 18.61
CA SER A 480 -4.66 -7.13 18.73
C SER A 480 -4.14 -6.82 20.12
N TRP A 481 -2.98 -7.35 20.46
CA TRP A 481 -2.19 -6.87 21.58
C TRP A 481 -0.76 -6.53 21.19
N HIS A 482 -0.12 -5.67 21.97
CA HIS A 482 1.29 -5.35 21.86
C HIS A 482 1.90 -5.07 23.24
N LEU A 483 3.23 -5.09 23.30
CA LEU A 483 3.99 -4.61 24.44
C LEU A 483 4.39 -3.16 24.15
N PRO A 484 4.04 -2.19 25.00
CA PRO A 484 4.60 -0.85 24.90
C PRO A 484 6.13 -0.88 24.96
N VAL A 485 6.78 -0.32 23.93
CA VAL A 485 8.24 -0.27 23.84
C VAL A 485 8.72 1.17 24.03
N PHE A 486 9.72 1.39 24.88
CA PHE A 486 10.18 2.73 25.25
C PHE A 486 11.55 3.08 24.63
N PRO A 487 11.76 4.34 24.20
CA PRO A 487 13.02 4.78 23.60
C PRO A 487 14.11 5.09 24.65
N ALA A 488 13.74 5.29 25.91
CA ALA A 488 14.66 5.59 27.00
C ALA A 488 14.33 4.75 28.24
N GLY A 489 15.36 4.37 28.99
CA GLY A 489 15.23 3.45 30.12
C GLY A 489 15.11 1.98 29.66
N PRO A 490 14.50 1.10 30.47
CA PRO A 490 14.17 -0.26 30.05
C PRO A 490 13.27 -0.23 28.82
N SER A 491 13.61 -1.03 27.79
CA SER A 491 12.84 -1.08 26.54
C SER A 491 11.40 -1.53 26.74
N THR A 492 11.12 -2.28 27.80
CA THR A 492 9.78 -2.73 28.20
C THR A 492 9.61 -2.62 29.70
N VAL A 493 8.36 -2.48 30.15
CA VAL A 493 7.99 -2.56 31.57
C VAL A 493 7.39 -3.95 31.84
N PRO A 494 7.93 -4.73 32.79
CA PRO A 494 7.41 -6.07 33.09
C PRO A 494 5.92 -6.06 33.41
N GLY A 495 5.16 -6.91 32.72
CA GLY A 495 3.70 -7.01 32.89
C GLY A 495 2.89 -5.94 32.14
N LEU A 496 3.53 -4.88 31.63
CA LEU A 496 2.85 -3.86 30.83
C LEU A 496 2.46 -4.42 29.46
N ARG A 497 1.17 -4.43 29.17
CA ARG A 497 0.61 -4.89 27.90
C ARG A 497 -0.60 -4.05 27.55
N VAL A 498 -0.78 -3.80 26.25
CA VAL A 498 -1.99 -3.18 25.73
C VAL A 498 -2.71 -4.19 24.85
N GLU A 499 -4.00 -4.38 25.11
CA GLU A 499 -4.93 -5.04 24.21
C GLU A 499 -5.87 -3.99 23.62
N SER A 500 -6.16 -4.09 22.34
CA SER A 500 -6.96 -3.11 21.60
C SER A 500 -7.96 -3.80 20.71
N VAL A 501 -9.20 -3.31 20.74
CA VAL A 501 -10.31 -3.76 19.88
C VAL A 501 -10.86 -2.54 19.17
N THR A 502 -11.05 -2.67 17.86
CA THR A 502 -11.84 -1.72 17.08
C THR A 502 -13.11 -2.42 16.63
N VAL A 503 -14.27 -1.81 16.89
CA VAL A 503 -15.55 -2.21 16.31
C VAL A 503 -16.01 -1.08 15.39
N ALA A 504 -16.18 -1.37 14.11
CA ALA A 504 -16.61 -0.41 13.10
C ALA A 504 -18.08 -0.62 12.75
N ARG A 505 -18.82 0.49 12.59
CA ARG A 505 -20.22 0.52 12.16
C ARG A 505 -20.52 1.88 11.50
N GLY A 506 -21.03 1.87 10.28
CA GLY A 506 -21.23 3.09 9.48
C GLY A 506 -19.92 3.88 9.37
N ARG A 507 -19.91 5.16 9.76
CA ARG A 507 -18.70 5.99 9.88
C ARG A 507 -18.00 5.96 11.25
N HIS A 508 -18.54 5.21 12.20
CA HIS A 508 -18.10 5.23 13.59
C HIS A 508 -17.16 4.06 13.90
N GLU A 509 -16.27 4.30 14.84
CA GLU A 509 -15.24 3.38 15.28
C GLU A 509 -15.23 3.37 16.81
N LEU A 510 -15.75 2.30 17.42
CA LEU A 510 -15.60 2.08 18.86
C LEU A 510 -14.21 1.50 19.12
N ARG A 511 -13.35 2.28 19.76
CA ARG A 511 -11.97 1.90 20.10
C ARG A 511 -11.90 1.59 21.59
N VAL A 512 -11.64 0.32 21.93
CA VAL A 512 -11.56 -0.15 23.31
C VAL A 512 -10.16 -0.66 23.59
N HIS A 513 -9.54 -0.15 24.66
CA HIS A 513 -8.20 -0.51 25.06
C HIS A 513 -8.20 -1.04 26.50
N ARG A 514 -7.58 -2.21 26.71
CA ARG A 514 -7.28 -2.73 28.04
C ARG A 514 -5.77 -2.62 28.27
N VAL A 515 -5.39 -1.72 29.18
CA VAL A 515 -4.01 -1.57 29.63
C VAL A 515 -3.82 -2.44 30.87
N LEU A 516 -2.87 -3.36 30.81
CA LEU A 516 -2.54 -4.32 31.87
C LEU A 516 -1.17 -3.98 32.43
N GLY A 517 -0.97 -4.11 33.74
CA GLY A 517 0.33 -3.95 34.39
C GLY A 517 0.91 -2.53 34.29
N ALA A 518 0.07 -1.50 34.21
CA ALA A 518 0.52 -0.11 34.22
C ALA A 518 1.17 0.23 35.58
N PRO A 519 2.41 0.75 35.62
CA PRO A 519 3.02 1.19 36.87
C PRO A 519 2.37 2.48 37.39
N ASP A 520 2.58 2.78 38.67
CA ASP A 520 2.10 4.03 39.29
C ASP A 520 2.64 5.25 38.52
N GLY A 521 1.76 6.22 38.26
CA GLY A 521 2.08 7.43 37.51
C GLY A 521 2.16 7.26 35.99
N ALA A 522 1.80 6.09 35.45
CA ALA A 522 1.67 5.90 34.01
C ALA A 522 0.45 6.66 33.45
N ARG A 523 0.58 7.16 32.23
CA ARG A 523 -0.50 7.84 31.50
C ARG A 523 -0.74 7.20 30.14
N ALA A 524 -1.98 6.90 29.81
CA ALA A 524 -2.38 6.49 28.47
C ALA A 524 -2.77 7.72 27.64
N GLU A 525 -2.42 7.70 26.36
CA GLU A 525 -2.80 8.70 25.37
C GLU A 525 -3.37 7.99 24.14
N LEU A 526 -4.56 8.40 23.69
CA LEU A 526 -5.17 7.97 22.43
C LEU A 526 -5.33 9.17 21.50
N THR A 527 -4.86 9.05 20.26
CA THR A 527 -5.04 10.07 19.23
C THR A 527 -5.96 9.60 18.11
N GLY A 528 -6.72 10.54 17.55
CA GLY A 528 -7.63 10.32 16.43
C GLY A 528 -6.98 10.66 15.09
N TRP A 529 -7.80 10.98 14.10
CA TRP A 529 -7.33 11.28 12.75
C TRP A 529 -6.76 12.69 12.63
N ALA A 530 -5.57 12.82 12.04
CA ALA A 530 -4.99 14.11 11.68
C ALA A 530 -5.72 14.72 10.47
N THR A 531 -6.28 15.92 10.62
CA THR A 531 -7.04 16.59 9.55
C THR A 531 -6.65 18.06 9.41
N ALA A 532 -6.82 18.60 8.19
CA ALA A 532 -6.60 20.03 7.94
C ALA A 532 -7.68 20.86 8.66
N PRO A 533 -7.32 21.84 9.50
CA PRO A 533 -8.32 22.65 10.19
C PRO A 533 -9.16 23.46 9.20
N GLY A 534 -10.48 23.34 9.31
CA GLY A 534 -11.43 23.93 8.36
C GLY A 534 -11.43 23.28 6.97
N GLY A 535 -10.73 22.17 6.76
CA GLY A 535 -10.73 21.42 5.48
C GLY A 535 -12.08 20.75 5.17
N PRO A 536 -12.18 19.88 4.17
CA PRO A 536 -13.42 19.13 3.91
C PRO A 536 -13.57 17.88 4.79
N VAL A 537 -12.45 17.33 5.28
CA VAL A 537 -12.43 16.12 6.11
C VAL A 537 -12.59 16.51 7.59
N ARG A 538 -13.41 15.76 8.33
CA ARG A 538 -13.70 15.96 9.76
C ARG A 538 -13.29 14.73 10.57
N SER A 539 -12.64 14.98 11.70
CA SER A 539 -12.20 13.96 12.66
C SER A 539 -12.91 14.19 13.99
N LEU A 540 -13.42 13.11 14.57
CA LEU A 540 -13.99 13.07 15.91
C LEU A 540 -13.24 12.05 16.74
N LEU A 541 -12.89 12.41 17.98
CA LEU A 541 -12.46 11.47 19.02
C LEU A 541 -13.07 11.91 20.35
N ARG A 542 -13.80 10.99 20.99
CA ARG A 542 -14.51 11.24 22.25
C ARG A 542 -14.31 10.08 23.21
N GLY A 543 -14.03 10.41 24.47
CA GLY A 543 -13.95 9.43 25.54
C GLY A 543 -15.35 9.04 26.01
N LEU A 544 -15.63 7.75 26.06
CA LEU A 544 -16.89 7.20 26.60
C LEU A 544 -16.71 6.62 28.01
N HIS A 545 -15.52 6.11 28.32
CA HIS A 545 -15.18 5.60 29.66
C HIS A 545 -13.67 5.67 29.90
N GLY A 546 -13.29 6.11 31.11
CA GLY A 546 -11.90 6.10 31.59
C GLY A 546 -10.98 7.19 31.02
N TRP A 547 -11.47 8.04 30.12
CA TRP A 547 -10.71 9.13 29.52
C TRP A 547 -11.03 10.48 30.17
N GLU A 548 -10.02 11.35 30.21
CA GLU A 548 -10.17 12.78 30.50
C GLU A 548 -10.83 13.52 29.32
N ALA A 549 -11.07 14.82 29.50
CA ALA A 549 -11.65 15.66 28.47
C ALA A 549 -10.78 15.67 27.19
N PRO A 550 -11.39 15.66 25.99
CA PRO A 550 -10.66 15.67 24.74
C PRO A 550 -9.96 17.01 24.52
N GLU A 551 -8.74 16.93 24.01
CA GLU A 551 -7.92 18.06 23.61
C GLU A 551 -7.67 18.04 22.11
N GLU A 552 -7.39 19.20 21.52
CA GLU A 552 -6.91 19.31 20.14
C GLU A 552 -5.44 19.71 20.12
N VAL A 553 -4.60 18.90 19.46
CA VAL A 553 -3.16 19.12 19.35
C VAL A 553 -2.80 19.55 17.94
N ARG A 554 -1.90 20.54 17.82
CA ARG A 554 -1.41 21.01 16.52
C ARG A 554 -0.29 20.12 16.00
N ALA A 555 -0.35 19.81 14.71
CA ALA A 555 0.69 19.15 13.94
C ALA A 555 1.19 20.11 12.84
N PRO A 556 2.09 21.07 13.18
CA PRO A 556 2.51 22.13 12.26
C PRO A 556 3.25 21.63 11.00
N LEU A 557 3.91 20.47 11.07
CA LEU A 557 4.56 19.86 9.90
C LEU A 557 3.59 19.05 9.00
N GLY A 558 2.31 18.98 9.37
CA GLY A 558 1.27 18.39 8.54
C GLY A 558 1.41 16.89 8.28
N THR A 559 0.85 16.49 7.14
CA THR A 559 0.78 15.13 6.60
C THR A 559 0.91 15.18 5.07
N ALA A 560 0.89 14.03 4.40
CA ALA A 560 0.83 13.97 2.94
C ALA A 560 -0.44 14.64 2.33
N PHE A 561 -1.47 14.90 3.13
CA PHE A 561 -2.77 15.45 2.69
C PHE A 561 -2.97 16.92 3.08
N ALA A 562 -2.16 17.43 4.02
CA ALA A 562 -2.34 18.76 4.57
C ALA A 562 -0.99 19.36 4.99
N ARG A 563 -0.74 20.63 4.62
CA ARG A 563 0.50 21.33 5.02
C ARG A 563 0.66 21.47 6.53
N TRP A 564 -0.45 21.52 7.26
CA TRP A 564 -0.51 21.45 8.70
C TRP A 564 -1.84 20.80 9.11
N ALA A 565 -1.89 20.16 10.27
CA ALA A 565 -3.06 19.43 10.73
C ALA A 565 -3.36 19.71 12.22
N THR A 566 -4.57 19.35 12.65
CA THR A 566 -4.90 19.12 14.06
C THR A 566 -5.20 17.64 14.30
N VAL A 567 -4.90 17.18 15.52
CA VAL A 567 -5.09 15.81 15.97
C VAL A 567 -5.89 15.84 17.27
N PRO A 568 -7.10 15.26 17.32
CA PRO A 568 -7.82 15.16 18.57
C PRO A 568 -7.15 14.09 19.45
N ARG A 569 -7.10 14.36 20.76
CA ARG A 569 -6.36 13.56 21.74
C ARG A 569 -7.21 13.33 22.99
N LEU A 570 -7.10 12.14 23.56
CA LEU A 570 -7.58 11.78 24.89
C LEU A 570 -6.39 11.38 25.78
N GLY A 571 -6.43 11.77 27.05
CA GLY A 571 -5.47 11.37 28.07
C GLY A 571 -6.16 10.64 29.22
N ALA A 572 -5.44 9.76 29.92
CA ALA A 572 -5.93 9.11 31.14
C ALA A 572 -4.76 8.71 32.04
N GLU A 573 -4.92 8.84 33.35
CA GLU A 573 -4.06 8.13 34.31
C GLU A 573 -4.42 6.65 34.34
N VAL A 574 -3.40 5.79 34.28
CA VAL A 574 -3.59 4.34 34.28
C VAL A 574 -2.66 3.70 35.31
N THR A 575 -3.20 2.79 36.11
CA THR A 575 -2.43 2.04 37.11
C THR A 575 -3.03 0.65 37.26
N GLY A 576 -2.19 -0.38 37.35
CA GLY A 576 -2.62 -1.76 37.37
C GLY A 576 -3.33 -2.14 36.06
N THR A 577 -4.64 -2.38 36.12
CA THR A 577 -5.47 -2.68 34.95
C THR A 577 -6.49 -1.57 34.73
N ALA A 578 -6.54 -1.02 33.52
CA ALA A 578 -7.50 0.00 33.12
C ALA A 578 -8.18 -0.38 31.80
N VAL A 579 -9.49 -0.16 31.73
CA VAL A 579 -10.28 -0.27 30.50
C VAL A 579 -10.65 1.13 30.05
N LEU A 580 -10.38 1.43 28.78
CA LEU A 580 -10.56 2.74 28.19
C LEU A 580 -11.42 2.60 26.93
N VAL A 581 -12.50 3.37 26.83
CA VAL A 581 -13.48 3.25 25.74
C VAL A 581 -13.62 4.60 25.06
N ALA A 582 -13.39 4.66 23.76
CA ALA A 582 -13.53 5.87 22.96
C ALA A 582 -14.36 5.62 21.70
N LEU A 583 -15.02 6.68 21.22
CA LEU A 583 -15.68 6.72 19.93
C LEU A 583 -14.86 7.63 19.01
N ALA A 584 -14.44 7.09 17.87
CA ALA A 584 -13.83 7.85 16.80
C ALA A 584 -14.72 7.87 15.55
N SER A 585 -14.55 8.91 14.74
CA SER A 585 -15.12 8.97 13.40
C SER A 585 -14.24 9.83 12.51
N LEU A 586 -14.23 9.50 11.23
CA LEU A 586 -13.69 10.31 10.16
C LEU A 586 -14.80 10.47 9.13
N THR A 587 -14.94 11.61 8.46
CA THR A 587 -15.88 11.74 7.33
C THR A 587 -15.49 12.89 6.43
N ALA A 588 -15.80 12.78 5.14
CA ALA A 588 -15.72 13.88 4.17
C ALA A 588 -17.11 14.36 3.71
N ASP A 589 -18.18 13.86 4.33
CA ASP A 589 -19.56 14.29 4.05
C ASP A 589 -19.78 15.73 4.56
N PRO A 590 -20.11 16.69 3.67
CA PRO A 590 -20.36 18.07 4.06
C PRO A 590 -21.67 18.25 4.85
N GLU A 591 -22.65 17.37 4.70
CA GLU A 591 -23.92 17.42 5.44
C GLU A 591 -23.80 16.79 6.83
N ALA A 592 -22.82 15.91 7.02
CA ALA A 592 -22.38 15.42 8.31
C ALA A 592 -21.58 16.47 9.13
N ALA A 593 -21.28 17.64 8.56
CA ALA A 593 -20.45 18.66 9.20
C ALA A 593 -21.21 19.35 10.34
N LEU A 594 -20.80 19.05 11.58
CA LEU A 594 -21.30 19.70 12.77
C LEU A 594 -20.59 21.05 13.02
N PRO A 595 -21.26 22.05 13.63
CA PRO A 595 -20.60 23.27 14.07
C PRO A 595 -19.49 22.97 15.07
N ALA A 596 -18.39 23.73 15.00
CA ALA A 596 -17.32 23.65 15.99
C ALA A 596 -17.90 23.89 17.41
N GLY A 597 -17.82 22.89 18.28
CA GLY A 597 -18.32 22.94 19.67
C GLY A 597 -19.58 22.11 19.98
N ALA A 598 -20.21 21.45 19.00
CA ALA A 598 -21.38 20.59 19.23
C ALA A 598 -21.01 19.18 19.76
N SER A 599 -20.16 19.09 20.79
CA SER A 599 -19.46 17.84 21.12
C SER A 599 -20.28 16.76 21.82
N ASP A 600 -21.22 17.15 22.68
CA ASP A 600 -21.83 16.23 23.64
C ASP A 600 -23.16 15.66 23.09
N GLU A 601 -24.01 16.52 22.49
CA GLU A 601 -25.27 16.12 21.84
C GLU A 601 -25.07 15.10 20.70
N VAL A 602 -23.89 15.11 20.06
CA VAL A 602 -23.57 14.24 18.92
C VAL A 602 -23.15 12.85 19.39
N VAL A 603 -22.47 12.74 20.53
CA VAL A 603 -22.13 11.42 21.09
C VAL A 603 -23.37 10.78 21.71
N ASP A 604 -24.19 11.58 22.40
CA ASP A 604 -25.49 11.17 22.94
C ASP A 604 -26.45 10.69 21.84
N GLY A 605 -26.31 11.20 20.61
CA GLY A 605 -27.05 10.75 19.42
C GLY A 605 -26.50 9.48 18.74
N VAL A 606 -25.35 8.95 19.17
CA VAL A 606 -24.71 7.75 18.57
C VAL A 606 -24.68 6.58 19.56
N VAL A 607 -24.42 6.85 20.84
CA VAL A 607 -24.31 5.86 21.90
C VAL A 607 -25.22 6.25 23.08
N ASP A 608 -26.19 5.40 23.39
CA ASP A 608 -27.16 5.60 24.46
C ASP A 608 -26.65 5.14 25.85
N GLY A 609 -25.49 4.49 25.91
CA GLY A 609 -24.93 4.00 27.17
C GLY A 609 -23.72 3.10 27.01
N VAL A 610 -22.81 3.19 27.98
CA VAL A 610 -21.63 2.34 28.11
C VAL A 610 -21.59 1.76 29.53
N GLU A 611 -21.53 0.43 29.61
CA GLU A 611 -21.35 -0.30 30.86
C GLU A 611 -20.01 -1.03 30.84
N VAL A 612 -19.19 -0.82 31.88
CA VAL A 612 -17.92 -1.52 32.06
C VAL A 612 -17.99 -2.33 33.35
N ALA A 613 -17.95 -3.65 33.21
CA ALA A 613 -18.04 -4.60 34.30
C ALA A 613 -16.80 -5.52 34.29
N GLY A 614 -15.76 -5.13 35.02
CA GLY A 614 -14.47 -5.82 35.01
C GLY A 614 -13.83 -5.81 33.61
N ASP A 615 -13.64 -6.99 33.03
CA ASP A 615 -13.04 -7.19 31.70
C ASP A 615 -14.06 -7.17 30.55
N THR A 616 -15.29 -6.72 30.81
CA THR A 616 -16.37 -6.68 29.82
C THR A 616 -16.87 -5.27 29.61
N VAL A 617 -16.97 -4.86 28.34
CA VAL A 617 -17.53 -3.59 27.91
C VAL A 617 -18.81 -3.88 27.12
N THR A 618 -19.90 -3.20 27.47
CA THR A 618 -21.16 -3.23 26.71
C THR A 618 -21.51 -1.82 26.28
N VAL A 619 -21.75 -1.62 24.99
CA VAL A 619 -22.13 -0.34 24.38
C VAL A 619 -23.49 -0.49 23.72
N ARG A 620 -24.43 0.42 23.99
CA ARG A 620 -25.74 0.48 23.33
C ARG A 620 -25.72 1.58 22.28
N TRP A 621 -26.02 1.24 21.03
CA TRP A 621 -26.09 2.18 19.91
C TRP A 621 -27.45 2.88 19.89
N ALA A 622 -27.46 4.19 19.72
CA ALA A 622 -28.67 5.01 19.74
C ALA A 622 -29.55 4.82 18.50
N GLU A 623 -28.94 4.56 17.34
CA GLU A 623 -29.62 4.46 16.05
C GLU A 623 -30.70 3.37 16.02
N ASP A 624 -30.41 2.20 16.61
CA ASP A 624 -31.27 1.01 16.53
C ASP A 624 -31.37 0.22 17.83
N GLY A 625 -30.77 0.72 18.92
CA GLY A 625 -30.73 0.02 20.21
C GLY A 625 -29.84 -1.23 20.22
N ALA A 626 -29.08 -1.52 19.16
CA ALA A 626 -28.19 -2.67 19.12
C ALA A 626 -27.14 -2.58 20.23
N ARG A 627 -26.67 -3.74 20.70
CA ARG A 627 -25.66 -3.84 21.75
C ARG A 627 -24.39 -4.47 21.21
N THR A 628 -23.26 -3.80 21.41
CA THR A 628 -21.93 -4.38 21.23
C THR A 628 -21.38 -4.80 22.58
N ARG A 629 -21.07 -6.09 22.76
CA ARG A 629 -20.45 -6.63 23.96
C ARG A 629 -19.05 -7.14 23.63
N ILE A 630 -18.04 -6.59 24.29
CA ILE A 630 -16.64 -6.98 24.17
C ILE A 630 -16.20 -7.59 25.48
N ALA A 631 -15.83 -8.87 25.48
CA ALA A 631 -15.26 -9.54 26.64
C ALA A 631 -13.78 -9.84 26.36
N PHE A 632 -12.89 -9.23 27.13
CA PHE A 632 -11.47 -9.54 27.06
C PHE A 632 -11.18 -10.86 27.76
N GLY A 633 -10.33 -11.70 27.16
CA GLY A 633 -9.88 -12.96 27.76
C GLY A 633 -9.19 -12.74 29.12
N ARG A 634 -9.23 -13.71 30.03
CA ARG A 634 -8.50 -13.62 31.31
C ARG A 634 -7.06 -14.09 31.11
N ALA A 635 -6.07 -13.36 31.62
CA ALA A 635 -4.66 -13.76 31.54
C ALA A 635 -4.37 -15.15 32.16
N THR A 636 -5.23 -15.63 33.06
CA THR A 636 -5.06 -16.87 33.83
C THR A 636 -5.81 -18.08 33.26
N ARG A 637 -6.65 -17.92 32.21
CA ARG A 637 -7.37 -19.02 31.54
C ARG A 637 -7.46 -18.76 30.04
N PRO A 638 -7.39 -19.78 29.16
CA PRO A 638 -7.48 -19.61 27.72
C PRO A 638 -8.92 -19.35 27.27
N VAL A 639 -9.53 -18.27 27.78
CA VAL A 639 -10.80 -17.76 27.26
C VAL A 639 -10.43 -16.76 26.17
N PRO A 640 -10.77 -17.04 24.90
CA PRO A 640 -10.52 -16.10 23.82
C PRO A 640 -11.34 -14.83 24.03
N MET A 641 -10.88 -13.73 23.43
CA MET A 641 -11.69 -12.52 23.34
C MET A 641 -12.96 -12.81 22.52
N THR A 642 -14.10 -12.28 22.96
CA THR A 642 -15.35 -12.36 22.20
C THR A 642 -15.91 -10.96 21.96
N VAL A 643 -16.47 -10.76 20.77
CA VAL A 643 -17.20 -9.55 20.38
C VAL A 643 -18.54 -9.98 19.80
N ASP A 644 -19.61 -9.67 20.51
CA ASP A 644 -20.98 -9.95 20.11
C ASP A 644 -21.68 -8.64 19.74
N HIS A 645 -22.45 -8.63 18.65
CA HIS A 645 -23.25 -7.47 18.23
C HIS A 645 -24.63 -7.90 17.78
N GLY A 646 -25.66 -7.21 18.25
CA GLY A 646 -27.03 -7.41 17.78
C GLY A 646 -28.08 -6.69 18.63
N VAL A 647 -29.32 -6.71 18.14
CA VAL A 647 -30.49 -6.26 18.90
C VAL A 647 -30.91 -7.39 19.82
N THR A 648 -30.91 -7.15 21.14
CA THR A 648 -31.46 -8.14 22.08
C THR A 648 -32.98 -8.15 21.89
N VAL A 649 -33.52 -9.24 21.35
CA VAL A 649 -34.97 -9.50 21.48
C VAL A 649 -35.16 -9.86 22.94
N ASP A 650 -35.64 -8.92 23.75
CA ASP A 650 -36.10 -9.25 25.10
C ASP A 650 -37.25 -10.26 24.95
N HIS A 651 -36.94 -11.55 25.10
CA HIS A 651 -37.94 -12.55 25.40
C HIS A 651 -38.38 -12.30 26.83
N GLY A 652 -39.41 -11.46 26.96
CA GLY A 652 -40.09 -11.16 28.23
C GLY A 652 -40.78 -12.36 28.86
#